data_AF-W5VTJ8-F1
#
_entry.id   AF-W5VTJ8-F1
#
_cell.length_a   1.000
_cell.length_b   1.000
_cell.length_c   1.000
_cell.angle_alpha   90.00
_cell.angle_beta   90.00
_cell.angle_gamma   90.00
#
_symmetry.space_group_name_H-M   'P 1'
#
loop_
_entity.id
_entity.type
_entity.pdbx_description
1 polymer ?
#
loop_
_entity_poly.entity_id
_entity_poly.type
_entity_poly.pdbx_seq_one_letter_code
_entity_poly.pdbx_strand_id
1 'polypeptide(L)'
;MSKPLGLNRVKLNKQQTDAHSTDSKANQHDIAVIGAACRFGSAENPADFWRLLQAGQDCVRELPKERQNDLIPLLLAKGLTMEQIQFREAAYLNEIDKFDPQLFGLSPKEASQMDPNQRLFLLTCWEAIEDAGYGGTMLAGSRTGVYLGFSSDFGEEYRRMIRELEPEALSTSIIGNMKSVIASRVSYLLDLKGPSMLVDTSCSSSLMAVHLACQAIRRGECEMALAGGVKLILLSLQDGSNDLGILSQSGRTRPFDNDSDGTGVGEGVGAVLLKPLAKALADGDSIYAVIKGSAANQDGHSFGLTAPNSLAQAEVIQQAWKDAQIDPETLSYIEVHSIGTKLGDPMEMDGLERAFRPYTNRRQFCGIGSVKTNIGHTDHVAGMAGLFKVILSLKQKQIPPHLHFQRANRMIPFEQSPIYIHDTLTEWEPEKSVRRAGISSFGMSGTNVHLVVEEAPGFIPPPKQEEGTQAIALSAKSKESLLNLLLRFQKWISKPVEELPTLESLSFTANTGRSHYGYRLLLICRDMDDFAAKISKLCASDWTTLSDPDIFFGWHKVISQEKADREPGILTEAEQQAMNKAANALLQKLLLAQSKELSDLKELGELYVSGADVRWSAMYTFKKPRRVHLPVYPFERKRCWLDISSLHSLDKDAGREKDKVAPRKSGEAKLPNVVVRGRKHDTYTILEQELAHIWGYVLGLEEVDVHDNFYELGGDSIIAIKMINEISKRMNREVEVQDLLTHLTISDFAAFLDAAGHVEEQVAKAEAAATTVQDIQQRNAKSRQGTQIKRGSYADVSHLSWRQWNCYDRGLALLMEEQDAHLIPYFKLFLGLKRGYQLDAEGYPYSYREHAEVMGYLSDEEMLYKFGYRVKLVPVTHLDKLHESIIRQLDHGKPVMVAFDEYYTFYTPQYQKEHTDHLTVITGYDHEKQVYTIINHNHLTRGQAQRIQYDKFSTTYQTLEEIYANVDPQSRLIMVLDRVTDDEASLRASADEELLRLLKAVETKQQVGRELTLLLSLTEQPDTYFHEANLNELYVQLGGKELWMETLLDWYIPQADQSVRELAEEILQTSNNAVNRYALSLYKEKMLKRSDVEAAVDKLKSLTSQFLQQVFALRERDSDIR
;
A
#
# COMPACT_ATOMS: atom_id res chain seq x y z
N MET A 1 28.95 57.86 60.83
CA MET A 1 29.13 56.47 60.37
C MET A 1 28.11 56.18 59.28
N SER A 2 28.64 55.92 58.09
CA SER A 2 28.10 55.25 56.88
C SER A 2 26.61 54.91 56.70
N LYS A 3 26.11 55.48 55.58
CA LYS A 3 25.08 55.08 54.60
C LYS A 3 23.62 55.56 54.80
N PRO A 4 23.00 56.17 53.76
CA PRO A 4 21.85 57.05 53.94
C PRO A 4 20.53 56.52 53.36
N LEU A 5 19.49 56.68 54.19
CA LEU A 5 18.12 57.15 53.92
C LEU A 5 17.63 57.19 52.46
N GLY A 6 16.64 56.34 52.16
CA GLY A 6 15.72 56.48 51.02
C GLY A 6 14.40 57.13 51.46
N LEU A 7 14.01 58.21 50.77
CA LEU A 7 12.80 59.01 51.01
C LEU A 7 11.77 58.80 49.89
N ASN A 8 10.57 58.42 50.32
CA ASN A 8 9.21 58.45 49.73
C ASN A 8 8.96 58.97 48.30
N ARG A 9 8.10 58.24 47.57
CA ARG A 9 7.04 58.81 46.72
C ARG A 9 5.80 57.90 46.62
N VAL A 10 4.71 58.41 47.21
CA VAL A 10 3.27 58.35 46.88
C VAL A 10 2.68 57.09 46.21
N LYS A 11 1.67 56.52 46.89
CA LYS A 11 0.75 55.46 46.43
C LYS A 11 -0.13 55.94 45.26
N LEU A 12 -0.24 55.10 44.22
CA LEU A 12 -1.41 55.01 43.33
C LEU A 12 -1.83 53.54 43.26
N ASN A 13 -3.15 53.31 43.41
CA ASN A 13 -3.80 52.03 43.63
C ASN A 13 -3.45 50.94 42.60
N LYS A 14 -2.93 49.80 43.10
CA LYS A 14 -3.00 48.49 42.42
C LYS A 14 -4.26 47.76 42.88
N GLN A 15 -5.36 47.96 42.17
CA GLN A 15 -6.51 47.05 42.18
C GLN A 15 -7.14 47.08 40.79
N GLN A 16 -6.56 46.30 39.87
CA GLN A 16 -7.13 45.77 38.62
C GLN A 16 -5.96 45.43 37.69
N THR A 17 -5.48 44.17 37.72
CA THR A 17 -4.76 43.50 36.60
C THR A 17 -4.44 42.02 36.88
N ASP A 18 -4.75 41.44 38.05
CA ASP A 18 -4.37 40.05 38.34
C ASP A 18 -5.54 39.06 38.25
N ALA A 19 -6.21 39.02 37.09
CA ALA A 19 -7.25 38.01 36.83
C ALA A 19 -7.38 37.59 35.36
N HIS A 20 -6.28 37.43 34.61
CA HIS A 20 -6.32 36.78 33.28
C HIS A 20 -5.05 36.00 32.88
N SER A 21 -4.21 35.61 33.84
CA SER A 21 -3.09 34.68 33.58
C SER A 21 -3.31 33.36 34.30
N THR A 22 -4.25 32.55 33.84
CA THR A 22 -4.14 31.11 34.07
C THR A 22 -3.14 30.58 33.06
N ASP A 23 -1.91 30.38 33.52
CA ASP A 23 -0.85 29.61 32.86
C ASP A 23 -1.41 28.26 32.40
N SER A 24 -1.88 28.17 31.15
CA SER A 24 -2.10 26.89 30.49
C SER A 24 -0.74 26.35 30.08
N LYS A 25 -0.05 25.65 30.99
CA LYS A 25 0.95 24.69 30.55
C LYS A 25 0.21 23.72 29.64
N ALA A 26 0.37 23.85 28.32
CA ALA A 26 -0.28 22.99 27.34
C ALA A 26 0.00 21.54 27.75
N ASN A 27 -1.05 20.81 28.10
CA ASN A 27 -0.90 19.45 28.59
C ASN A 27 -0.27 18.62 27.46
N GLN A 28 0.79 17.86 27.74
CA GLN A 28 1.45 17.02 26.74
C GLN A 28 0.50 15.97 26.15
N HIS A 29 -0.63 15.73 26.82
CA HIS A 29 -1.72 14.84 26.40
C HIS A 29 -2.61 15.38 25.27
N ASP A 30 -2.70 16.71 25.13
CA ASP A 30 -3.62 17.37 24.19
C ASP A 30 -3.12 17.26 22.73
N ILE A 31 -4.03 16.93 21.81
CA ILE A 31 -3.72 16.79 20.38
C ILE A 31 -4.44 17.87 19.58
N ALA A 32 -3.68 18.67 18.82
CA ALA A 32 -4.22 19.68 17.92
C ALA A 32 -4.59 19.09 16.57
N VAL A 33 -5.75 19.51 16.03
CA VAL A 33 -6.11 19.32 14.62
C VAL A 33 -5.57 20.51 13.84
N ILE A 34 -4.48 20.31 13.11
CA ILE A 34 -3.75 21.40 12.43
C ILE A 34 -4.06 21.52 10.94
N GLY A 35 -4.62 20.49 10.32
CA GLY A 35 -5.05 20.50 8.92
C GLY A 35 -6.24 19.61 8.71
N ALA A 36 -7.11 19.97 7.76
CA ALA A 36 -8.36 19.27 7.54
C ALA A 36 -8.80 19.33 6.07
N ALA A 37 -9.20 18.19 5.50
CA ALA A 37 -9.78 18.11 4.16
C ALA A 37 -10.89 17.07 4.11
N CYS A 38 -11.99 17.38 3.43
CA CYS A 38 -13.13 16.48 3.30
C CYS A 38 -13.92 16.69 2.02
N ARG A 39 -14.59 15.62 1.57
CA ARG A 39 -15.65 15.66 0.57
C ARG A 39 -16.83 14.83 1.06
N PHE A 40 -18.02 15.39 0.95
CA PHE A 40 -19.29 14.74 1.28
C PHE A 40 -20.30 15.06 0.18
N GLY A 41 -21.49 14.45 0.22
CA GLY A 41 -22.56 14.77 -0.72
C GLY A 41 -22.72 16.29 -0.88
N SER A 42 -22.50 16.79 -2.10
CA SER A 42 -22.56 18.23 -2.44
C SER A 42 -21.54 19.16 -1.77
N ALA A 43 -20.49 18.66 -1.13
CA ALA A 43 -19.43 19.46 -0.52
C ALA A 43 -18.03 18.95 -0.91
N GLU A 44 -17.19 19.84 -1.48
CA GLU A 44 -15.87 19.48 -2.02
C GLU A 44 -14.70 19.84 -1.07
N ASN A 45 -14.98 20.56 0.01
CA ASN A 45 -13.98 21.00 1.01
C ASN A 45 -14.69 21.40 2.33
N PRO A 46 -13.95 21.63 3.43
CA PRO A 46 -14.54 21.98 4.72
C PRO A 46 -15.39 23.25 4.72
N ALA A 47 -15.06 24.25 3.88
CA ALA A 47 -15.84 25.48 3.80
C ALA A 47 -17.18 25.27 3.09
N ASP A 48 -17.21 24.46 2.03
CA ASP A 48 -18.44 24.05 1.36
C ASP A 48 -19.31 23.21 2.30
N PHE A 49 -18.68 22.30 3.06
CA PHE A 49 -19.37 21.48 4.05
C PHE A 49 -20.04 22.33 5.13
N TRP A 50 -19.33 23.32 5.68
CA TRP A 50 -19.92 24.25 6.64
C TRP A 50 -21.12 25.01 6.08
N ARG A 51 -21.03 25.54 4.85
CA ARG A 51 -22.14 26.29 4.22
C ARG A 51 -23.39 25.42 4.07
N LEU A 52 -23.22 24.15 3.71
CA LEU A 52 -24.32 23.18 3.63
C LEU A 52 -24.96 22.94 5.00
N LEU A 53 -24.14 22.76 6.04
CA LEU A 53 -24.62 22.51 7.40
C LEU A 53 -25.35 23.73 7.94
N GLN A 54 -24.78 24.93 7.77
CA GLN A 54 -25.36 26.20 8.19
C GLN A 54 -26.71 26.45 7.52
N ALA A 55 -26.84 26.10 6.24
CA ALA A 55 -28.09 26.22 5.49
C ALA A 55 -29.14 25.15 5.82
N GLY A 56 -28.79 24.13 6.62
CA GLY A 56 -29.67 23.00 6.92
C GLY A 56 -30.05 22.20 5.67
N GLN A 57 -29.09 21.99 4.76
CA GLN A 57 -29.35 21.31 3.50
C GLN A 57 -29.38 19.78 3.65
N ASP A 58 -30.38 19.14 3.01
CA ASP A 58 -30.48 17.69 2.77
C ASP A 58 -29.79 17.37 1.43
N CYS A 59 -28.81 16.46 1.46
CA CYS A 59 -27.98 16.08 0.32
C CYS A 59 -28.36 14.75 -0.33
N VAL A 60 -29.42 14.08 0.14
CA VAL A 60 -29.90 12.84 -0.48
C VAL A 60 -30.47 13.13 -1.86
N ARG A 61 -30.00 12.40 -2.87
CA ARG A 61 -30.34 12.60 -4.29
C ARG A 61 -30.21 11.31 -5.09
N GLU A 62 -30.73 11.32 -6.32
CA GLU A 62 -30.46 10.28 -7.31
C GLU A 62 -28.95 10.19 -7.66
N LEU A 63 -28.52 9.01 -8.11
CA LEU A 63 -27.15 8.79 -8.59
C LEU A 63 -26.82 9.77 -9.74
N PRO A 64 -25.65 10.45 -9.74
CA PRO A 64 -25.29 11.39 -10.81
C PRO A 64 -25.38 10.77 -12.21
N LYS A 65 -25.92 11.52 -13.18
CA LYS A 65 -26.13 11.06 -14.56
C LYS A 65 -24.87 10.52 -15.23
N GLU A 66 -23.73 11.15 -15.02
CA GLU A 66 -22.44 10.69 -15.56
C GLU A 66 -22.07 9.29 -15.03
N ARG A 67 -22.33 9.03 -13.74
CA ARG A 67 -22.14 7.69 -13.15
C ARG A 67 -23.16 6.68 -13.66
N GLN A 68 -24.42 7.09 -13.87
CA GLN A 68 -25.43 6.23 -14.49
C GLN A 68 -24.99 5.81 -15.90
N ASN A 69 -24.46 6.74 -16.70
CA ASN A 69 -23.98 6.47 -18.05
C ASN A 69 -22.83 5.44 -18.08
N ASP A 70 -21.98 5.43 -17.05
CA ASP A 70 -20.92 4.43 -16.92
C ASP A 70 -21.47 3.06 -16.44
N LEU A 71 -22.41 3.04 -15.49
CA LEU A 71 -22.89 1.80 -14.87
C LEU A 71 -23.97 1.06 -15.68
N ILE A 72 -24.85 1.77 -16.40
CA ILE A 72 -25.95 1.15 -17.16
C ILE A 72 -25.43 0.14 -18.20
N PRO A 73 -24.44 0.48 -19.06
CA PRO A 73 -23.90 -0.48 -20.03
C PRO A 73 -23.32 -1.75 -19.36
N LEU A 74 -22.62 -1.58 -18.24
CA LEU A 74 -22.07 -2.69 -17.47
C LEU A 74 -23.18 -3.60 -16.92
N LEU A 75 -24.25 -3.03 -16.39
CA LEU A 75 -25.39 -3.78 -15.83
C LEU A 75 -26.19 -4.52 -16.91
N LEU A 76 -26.41 -3.88 -18.06
CA LEU A 76 -27.04 -4.52 -19.22
C LEU A 76 -26.21 -5.71 -19.72
N ALA A 77 -24.88 -5.56 -19.78
CA ALA A 77 -23.97 -6.66 -20.14
C ALA A 77 -24.01 -7.84 -19.14
N LYS A 78 -24.42 -7.58 -17.88
CA LYS A 78 -24.67 -8.62 -16.86
C LYS A 78 -26.04 -9.29 -16.95
N GLY A 79 -26.84 -8.92 -17.95
CA GLY A 79 -28.15 -9.51 -18.21
C GLY A 79 -29.30 -8.90 -17.42
N LEU A 80 -29.11 -7.75 -16.76
CA LEU A 80 -30.21 -6.97 -16.20
C LEU A 80 -30.94 -6.22 -17.32
N THR A 81 -32.25 -6.07 -17.20
CA THR A 81 -33.04 -5.21 -18.11
C THR A 81 -33.08 -3.78 -17.59
N MET A 82 -33.38 -2.81 -18.47
CA MET A 82 -33.57 -1.40 -18.05
C MET A 82 -34.63 -1.22 -16.97
N GLU A 83 -35.64 -2.10 -16.92
CA GLU A 83 -36.70 -2.07 -15.90
C GLU A 83 -36.20 -2.54 -14.52
N GLN A 84 -35.20 -3.43 -14.50
CA GLN A 84 -34.57 -3.96 -13.30
C GLN A 84 -33.47 -3.03 -12.75
N ILE A 85 -32.94 -2.12 -13.57
CA ILE A 85 -31.90 -1.17 -13.15
C ILE A 85 -32.58 0.00 -12.43
N GLN A 86 -32.61 -0.08 -11.11
CA GLN A 86 -33.08 0.99 -10.23
C GLN A 86 -31.98 1.37 -9.26
N PHE A 87 -31.47 2.60 -9.39
CA PHE A 87 -30.43 3.11 -8.51
C PHE A 87 -31.05 3.71 -7.25
N ARG A 88 -30.44 3.43 -6.10
CA ARG A 88 -30.87 3.99 -4.81
C ARG A 88 -30.55 5.48 -4.71
N GLU A 89 -31.38 6.27 -4.03
CA GLU A 89 -31.00 7.62 -3.60
C GLU A 89 -29.99 7.59 -2.45
N ALA A 90 -28.99 8.47 -2.50
CA ALA A 90 -27.97 8.61 -1.47
C ALA A 90 -27.35 10.02 -1.51
N ALA A 91 -26.59 10.38 -0.49
CA ALA A 91 -25.72 11.55 -0.56
C ALA A 91 -24.42 11.23 -1.34
N TYR A 92 -24.53 11.15 -2.66
CA TYR A 92 -23.41 10.83 -3.54
C TYR A 92 -22.39 11.97 -3.67
N LEU A 93 -21.11 11.62 -3.83
CA LEU A 93 -20.11 12.53 -4.37
C LEU A 93 -20.36 12.76 -5.87
N ASN A 94 -19.92 13.90 -6.39
CA ASN A 94 -20.08 14.21 -7.82
C ASN A 94 -19.07 13.46 -8.68
N GLU A 95 -17.78 13.63 -8.35
CA GLU A 95 -16.68 13.24 -9.23
C GLU A 95 -15.76 12.24 -8.53
N ILE A 96 -16.06 10.95 -8.72
CA ILE A 96 -15.26 9.84 -8.19
C ILE A 96 -14.24 9.31 -9.20
N ASP A 97 -14.36 9.73 -10.46
CA ASP A 97 -13.52 9.31 -11.58
C ASP A 97 -12.33 10.25 -11.81
N LYS A 98 -12.27 11.43 -11.17
CA LYS A 98 -11.20 12.41 -11.39
C LYS A 98 -10.00 12.22 -10.47
N PHE A 99 -8.80 12.36 -11.02
CA PHE A 99 -7.54 12.24 -10.28
C PHE A 99 -6.40 12.96 -11.02
N ASP A 100 -5.33 13.34 -10.29
CA ASP A 100 -4.13 13.97 -10.86
C ASP A 100 -2.93 13.00 -10.78
N PRO A 101 -2.81 12.05 -11.72
CA PRO A 101 -1.79 11.00 -11.64
C PRO A 101 -0.36 11.54 -11.74
N GLN A 102 -0.17 12.58 -12.56
CA GLN A 102 1.14 13.18 -12.78
C GLN A 102 1.67 13.90 -11.53
N LEU A 103 0.80 14.47 -10.68
CA LEU A 103 1.22 15.02 -9.40
C LEU A 103 1.95 13.98 -8.54
N PHE A 104 1.42 12.75 -8.52
CA PHE A 104 1.91 11.64 -7.69
C PHE A 104 2.91 10.72 -8.39
N GLY A 105 3.36 11.05 -9.61
CA GLY A 105 4.26 10.19 -10.37
C GLY A 105 3.62 8.84 -10.70
N LEU A 106 2.33 8.83 -11.07
CA LEU A 106 1.59 7.64 -11.49
C LEU A 106 1.28 7.74 -12.98
N SER A 107 1.37 6.61 -13.68
CA SER A 107 0.98 6.55 -15.09
C SER A 107 -0.55 6.64 -15.25
N PRO A 108 -1.08 7.22 -16.34
CA PRO A 108 -2.52 7.22 -16.59
C PRO A 108 -3.16 5.83 -16.56
N LYS A 109 -2.45 4.79 -17.06
CA LYS A 109 -2.96 3.41 -17.06
C LYS A 109 -2.99 2.80 -15.65
N GLU A 110 -2.01 3.06 -14.80
CA GLU A 110 -2.08 2.64 -13.39
C GLU A 110 -3.24 3.36 -12.70
N ALA A 111 -3.36 4.67 -12.88
CA ALA A 111 -4.37 5.49 -12.22
C ALA A 111 -5.81 5.11 -12.60
N SER A 112 -6.06 4.70 -13.85
CA SER A 112 -7.38 4.19 -14.24
C SER A 112 -7.72 2.84 -13.62
N GLN A 113 -6.71 2.05 -13.24
CA GLN A 113 -6.88 0.74 -12.61
C GLN A 113 -6.89 0.80 -11.07
N MET A 114 -6.54 1.95 -10.49
CA MET A 114 -6.64 2.18 -9.05
C MET A 114 -8.09 2.34 -8.59
N ASP A 115 -8.44 1.66 -7.50
CA ASP A 115 -9.72 1.85 -6.82
C ASP A 115 -9.92 3.35 -6.50
N PRO A 116 -11.07 3.95 -6.90
CA PRO A 116 -11.41 5.34 -6.62
C PRO A 116 -11.26 5.74 -5.14
N ASN A 117 -11.49 4.81 -4.19
CA ASN A 117 -11.27 5.05 -2.77
C ASN A 117 -9.79 5.36 -2.47
N GLN A 118 -8.84 4.67 -3.13
CA GLN A 118 -7.42 4.96 -2.95
C GLN A 118 -7.07 6.37 -3.43
N ARG A 119 -7.57 6.71 -4.64
CA ARG A 119 -7.31 7.99 -5.29
C ARG A 119 -7.84 9.15 -4.46
N LEU A 120 -9.10 9.10 -4.05
CA LEU A 120 -9.72 10.17 -3.27
C LEU A 120 -9.08 10.31 -1.88
N PHE A 121 -8.72 9.22 -1.22
CA PHE A 121 -8.06 9.32 0.08
C PHE A 121 -6.66 9.94 -0.02
N LEU A 122 -5.91 9.60 -1.07
CA LEU A 122 -4.59 10.20 -1.36
C LEU A 122 -4.70 11.72 -1.61
N LEU A 123 -5.65 12.15 -2.46
CA LEU A 123 -5.92 13.58 -2.68
C LEU A 123 -6.28 14.29 -1.37
N THR A 124 -7.14 13.68 -0.56
CA THR A 124 -7.62 14.27 0.68
C THR A 124 -6.50 14.37 1.73
N CYS A 125 -5.60 13.39 1.82
CA CYS A 125 -4.42 13.46 2.68
C CYS A 125 -3.49 14.61 2.25
N TRP A 126 -3.24 14.75 0.94
CA TRP A 126 -2.44 15.85 0.40
C TRP A 126 -3.03 17.21 0.76
N GLU A 127 -4.34 17.39 0.58
CA GLU A 127 -5.03 18.64 0.93
C GLU A 127 -4.97 18.93 2.43
N ALA A 128 -5.12 17.93 3.31
CA ALA A 128 -5.02 18.12 4.74
C ALA A 128 -3.61 18.58 5.17
N ILE A 129 -2.57 18.07 4.51
CA ILE A 129 -1.17 18.48 4.72
C ILE A 129 -0.94 19.93 4.27
N GLU A 130 -1.42 20.29 3.08
CA GLU A 130 -1.30 21.67 2.60
C GLU A 130 -2.14 22.65 3.42
N ASP A 131 -3.34 22.27 3.85
CA ASP A 131 -4.18 23.07 4.74
C ASP A 131 -3.49 23.37 6.08
N ALA A 132 -2.67 22.44 6.58
CA ALA A 132 -1.81 22.64 7.74
C ALA A 132 -0.56 23.51 7.47
N GLY A 133 -0.22 23.74 6.20
CA GLY A 133 1.00 24.45 5.81
C GLY A 133 2.27 23.59 5.90
N TYR A 134 2.14 22.28 5.66
CA TYR A 134 3.23 21.30 5.66
C TYR A 134 3.46 20.66 4.28
N GLY A 135 3.06 21.33 3.20
CA GLY A 135 3.23 20.84 1.83
C GLY A 135 4.69 20.70 1.40
N GLY A 136 4.91 20.15 0.20
CA GLY A 136 6.25 19.86 -0.30
C GLY A 136 6.89 18.68 0.40
N THR A 137 8.21 18.77 0.60
CA THR A 137 9.01 17.69 1.21
C THR A 137 9.14 17.81 2.73
N MET A 138 8.37 18.70 3.38
CA MET A 138 8.49 18.97 4.81
C MET A 138 8.22 17.75 5.70
N LEU A 139 7.38 16.82 5.23
CA LEU A 139 7.05 15.59 5.95
C LEU A 139 7.85 14.37 5.47
N ALA A 140 8.64 14.50 4.41
CA ALA A 140 9.44 13.40 3.89
C ALA A 140 10.45 12.93 4.94
N GLY A 141 10.53 11.62 5.16
CA GLY A 141 11.35 10.98 6.19
C GLY A 141 10.84 11.15 7.62
N SER A 142 9.77 11.90 7.86
CA SER A 142 9.23 12.15 9.20
C SER A 142 8.52 10.92 9.76
N ARG A 143 8.42 10.83 11.10
CA ARG A 143 7.65 9.76 11.77
C ARG A 143 6.18 10.12 11.82
N THR A 144 5.59 10.43 10.67
CA THR A 144 4.16 10.70 10.52
C THR A 144 3.42 9.39 10.26
N GLY A 145 2.42 9.06 11.08
CA GLY A 145 1.58 7.87 10.89
C GLY A 145 0.40 8.12 9.94
N VAL A 146 -0.19 7.06 9.40
CA VAL A 146 -1.39 7.07 8.55
C VAL A 146 -2.40 6.04 9.07
N TYR A 147 -3.55 6.53 9.53
CA TYR A 147 -4.62 5.72 10.10
C TYR A 147 -5.90 5.93 9.30
N LEU A 148 -6.36 4.88 8.62
CA LEU A 148 -7.52 4.95 7.74
C LEU A 148 -8.65 4.05 8.23
N GLY A 149 -9.82 4.63 8.45
CA GLY A 149 -11.07 3.88 8.57
C GLY A 149 -11.61 3.47 7.19
N PHE A 150 -11.65 2.17 6.90
CA PHE A 150 -12.16 1.63 5.63
C PHE A 150 -12.55 0.16 5.78
N SER A 151 -13.56 -0.30 5.02
CA SER A 151 -13.81 -1.73 4.84
C SER A 151 -14.32 -2.07 3.45
N SER A 152 -14.27 -3.37 3.16
CA SER A 152 -14.68 -4.03 1.94
C SER A 152 -16.00 -4.79 2.04
N ASP A 153 -16.86 -4.44 2.98
CA ASP A 153 -18.01 -5.26 3.41
C ASP A 153 -18.97 -5.73 2.29
N PHE A 154 -18.89 -5.19 1.07
CA PHE A 154 -19.70 -5.62 -0.08
C PHE A 154 -18.91 -6.03 -1.33
N GLY A 155 -17.61 -6.30 -1.18
CA GLY A 155 -16.76 -6.92 -2.20
C GLY A 155 -15.81 -5.96 -2.92
N GLU A 156 -14.90 -6.56 -3.68
CA GLU A 156 -13.91 -5.90 -4.53
C GLU A 156 -14.58 -5.34 -5.81
N GLU A 157 -15.53 -4.41 -5.67
CA GLU A 157 -16.38 -3.97 -6.78
C GLU A 157 -15.57 -3.43 -7.97
N TYR A 158 -14.58 -2.57 -7.72
CA TYR A 158 -13.73 -2.04 -8.79
C TYR A 158 -12.89 -3.14 -9.46
N ARG A 159 -12.25 -4.02 -8.67
CA ARG A 159 -11.50 -5.17 -9.20
C ARG A 159 -12.38 -6.16 -9.97
N ARG A 160 -13.64 -6.33 -9.55
CA ARG A 160 -14.64 -7.14 -10.27
C ARG A 160 -14.96 -6.51 -11.62
N MET A 161 -15.17 -5.19 -11.68
CA MET A 161 -15.34 -4.48 -12.95
C MET A 161 -14.10 -4.64 -13.86
N ILE A 162 -12.88 -4.55 -13.30
CA ILE A 162 -11.64 -4.80 -14.06
C ILE A 162 -11.62 -6.21 -14.63
N ARG A 163 -11.94 -7.23 -13.82
CA ARG A 163 -11.98 -8.63 -14.27
C ARG A 163 -12.93 -8.84 -15.45
N GLU A 164 -14.04 -8.11 -15.48
CA GLU A 164 -15.08 -8.23 -16.50
C GLU A 164 -14.76 -7.43 -17.76
N LEU A 165 -14.17 -6.24 -17.64
CA LEU A 165 -13.92 -5.30 -18.76
C LEU A 165 -12.52 -5.41 -19.36
N GLU A 166 -11.49 -5.62 -18.52
CA GLU A 166 -10.07 -5.65 -18.89
C GLU A 166 -9.37 -6.86 -18.21
N PRO A 167 -9.72 -8.12 -18.53
CA PRO A 167 -9.17 -9.30 -17.85
C PRO A 167 -7.64 -9.41 -17.93
N GLU A 168 -7.03 -8.91 -19.01
CA GLU A 168 -5.57 -8.82 -19.18
C GLU A 168 -4.89 -7.84 -18.21
N ALA A 169 -5.64 -6.88 -17.65
CA ALA A 169 -5.16 -5.93 -16.66
C ALA A 169 -5.29 -6.44 -15.21
N LEU A 170 -5.85 -7.64 -15.00
CA LEU A 170 -6.13 -8.13 -13.66
C LEU A 170 -4.87 -8.32 -12.80
N SER A 171 -3.76 -8.75 -13.42
CA SER A 171 -2.47 -8.91 -12.73
C SER A 171 -1.82 -7.56 -12.39
N THR A 172 -1.91 -6.57 -13.29
CA THR A 172 -1.31 -5.24 -13.07
C THR A 172 -2.12 -4.37 -12.13
N SER A 173 -3.42 -4.63 -11.98
CA SER A 173 -4.32 -3.86 -11.13
C SER A 173 -4.37 -4.32 -9.66
N ILE A 174 -3.65 -5.39 -9.30
CA ILE A 174 -3.66 -5.95 -7.93
C ILE A 174 -3.31 -4.87 -6.90
N ILE A 175 -2.17 -4.20 -7.06
CA ILE A 175 -1.71 -3.17 -6.11
C ILE A 175 -2.69 -2.01 -6.03
N GLY A 176 -3.27 -1.59 -7.16
CA GLY A 176 -4.27 -0.52 -7.22
C GLY A 176 -5.60 -0.84 -6.53
N ASN A 177 -5.85 -2.11 -6.17
CA ASN A 177 -7.10 -2.55 -5.53
C ASN A 177 -6.86 -3.23 -4.17
N MET A 178 -5.61 -3.44 -3.74
CA MET A 178 -5.32 -3.95 -2.39
C MET A 178 -5.71 -2.91 -1.32
N LYS A 179 -6.57 -3.30 -0.38
CA LYS A 179 -7.12 -2.40 0.65
C LYS A 179 -6.05 -1.79 1.56
N SER A 180 -5.09 -2.60 2.00
CA SER A 180 -3.96 -2.13 2.81
C SER A 180 -3.13 -1.07 2.10
N VAL A 181 -3.12 -1.11 0.75
CA VAL A 181 -2.39 -0.15 -0.08
C VAL A 181 -3.01 1.24 -0.04
N ILE A 182 -4.29 1.40 0.34
CA ILE A 182 -4.89 2.74 0.47
C ILE A 182 -4.10 3.60 1.47
N ALA A 183 -3.79 3.05 2.66
CA ALA A 183 -2.99 3.75 3.65
C ALA A 183 -1.50 3.74 3.28
N SER A 184 -0.96 2.59 2.85
CA SER A 184 0.49 2.48 2.60
C SER A 184 0.95 3.27 1.38
N ARG A 185 0.10 3.52 0.38
CA ARG A 185 0.42 4.36 -0.78
C ARG A 185 0.58 5.82 -0.40
N VAL A 186 -0.21 6.33 0.55
CA VAL A 186 0.00 7.67 1.13
C VAL A 186 1.37 7.74 1.79
N SER A 187 1.71 6.76 2.64
CA SER A 187 3.00 6.69 3.30
C SER A 187 4.17 6.57 2.31
N TYR A 188 4.01 5.78 1.25
CA TYR A 188 5.01 5.58 0.22
C TYR A 188 5.28 6.86 -0.59
N LEU A 189 4.23 7.48 -1.14
CA LEU A 189 4.36 8.64 -2.02
C LEU A 189 4.82 9.91 -1.29
N LEU A 190 4.53 10.01 0.01
CA LEU A 190 4.92 11.15 0.85
C LEU A 190 6.15 10.86 1.72
N ASP A 191 6.77 9.69 1.56
CA ASP A 191 7.93 9.23 2.32
C ASP A 191 7.75 9.26 3.86
N LEU A 192 6.55 8.89 4.35
CA LEU A 192 6.21 8.89 5.77
C LEU A 192 6.65 7.59 6.45
N LYS A 193 7.26 7.69 7.63
CA LYS A 193 7.89 6.57 8.36
C LYS A 193 7.17 6.16 9.64
N GLY A 194 6.01 6.71 9.94
CA GLY A 194 5.18 6.29 11.07
C GLY A 194 4.34 5.05 10.77
N PRO A 195 3.56 4.54 11.74
CA PRO A 195 2.66 3.41 11.52
C PRO A 195 1.64 3.72 10.43
N SER A 196 1.42 2.78 9.51
CA SER A 196 0.50 2.92 8.38
C SER A 196 -0.48 1.76 8.39
N MET A 197 -1.74 2.01 8.73
CA MET A 197 -2.73 0.94 8.92
C MET A 197 -4.13 1.31 8.46
N LEU A 198 -4.85 0.25 8.08
CA LEU A 198 -6.27 0.27 7.81
C LEU A 198 -7.00 -0.31 9.02
N VAL A 199 -8.10 0.33 9.40
CA VAL A 199 -8.92 0.02 10.57
C VAL A 199 -10.34 -0.25 10.08
N ASP A 200 -10.86 -1.42 10.45
CA ASP A 200 -12.25 -1.78 10.21
C ASP A 200 -12.93 -2.17 11.52
N THR A 201 -13.77 -1.27 11.99
CA THR A 201 -14.71 -1.48 13.09
C THR A 201 -16.11 -1.09 12.65
N SER A 202 -16.44 -1.34 11.37
CA SER A 202 -17.71 -0.94 10.74
C SER A 202 -17.93 0.59 10.82
N CYS A 203 -19.10 1.06 11.25
CA CYS A 203 -19.45 2.48 11.33
C CYS A 203 -18.55 3.33 12.25
N SER A 204 -17.82 2.72 13.19
CA SER A 204 -16.89 3.44 14.08
C SER A 204 -15.47 3.58 13.54
N SER A 205 -15.18 3.03 12.35
CA SER A 205 -13.81 2.90 11.80
C SER A 205 -13.01 4.20 11.74
N SER A 206 -13.56 5.26 11.15
CA SER A 206 -12.87 6.56 11.07
C SER A 206 -12.61 7.19 12.43
N LEU A 207 -13.53 7.06 13.39
CA LEU A 207 -13.33 7.60 14.72
C LEU A 207 -12.31 6.77 15.51
N MET A 208 -12.30 5.44 15.31
CA MET A 208 -11.26 4.55 15.81
C MET A 208 -9.89 4.91 15.23
N ALA A 209 -9.80 5.23 13.93
CA ALA A 209 -8.56 5.69 13.31
C ALA A 209 -8.02 6.97 13.97
N VAL A 210 -8.90 7.93 14.30
CA VAL A 210 -8.52 9.14 15.06
C VAL A 210 -8.08 8.80 16.48
N HIS A 211 -8.79 7.89 17.17
CA HIS A 211 -8.41 7.41 18.50
C HIS A 211 -7.00 6.79 18.48
N LEU A 212 -6.74 5.85 17.58
CA LEU A 212 -5.44 5.17 17.45
C LEU A 212 -4.33 6.16 17.09
N ALA A 213 -4.58 7.12 16.20
CA ALA A 213 -3.64 8.18 15.88
C ALA A 213 -3.29 9.04 17.12
N CYS A 214 -4.28 9.40 17.94
CA CYS A 214 -4.04 10.12 19.19
C CYS A 214 -3.20 9.27 20.18
N GLN A 215 -3.51 7.98 20.31
CA GLN A 215 -2.76 7.07 21.18
C GLN A 215 -1.31 6.91 20.71
N ALA A 216 -1.07 6.74 19.42
CA ALA A 216 0.26 6.60 18.84
C ALA A 216 1.12 7.85 19.03
N ILE A 217 0.53 9.04 18.86
CA ILE A 217 1.22 10.31 19.14
C ILE A 217 1.58 10.41 20.64
N ARG A 218 0.64 10.09 21.54
CA ARG A 218 0.85 10.12 22.99
C ARG A 218 1.93 9.13 23.46
N ARG A 219 2.03 7.97 22.80
CA ARG A 219 3.04 6.93 23.07
C ARG A 219 4.38 7.19 22.39
N GLY A 220 4.45 8.18 21.49
CA GLY A 220 5.67 8.52 20.75
C GLY A 220 6.01 7.56 19.61
N GLU A 221 5.06 6.73 19.18
CA GLU A 221 5.18 5.85 18.00
C GLU A 221 5.22 6.68 16.70
N CYS A 222 4.54 7.83 16.69
CA CYS A 222 4.64 8.85 15.66
C CYS A 222 4.65 10.26 16.29
N GLU A 223 5.13 11.25 15.54
CA GLU A 223 5.16 12.65 16.01
C GLU A 223 4.00 13.50 15.48
N MET A 224 3.45 13.07 14.36
CA MET A 224 2.24 13.56 13.71
C MET A 224 1.48 12.35 13.15
N ALA A 225 0.21 12.54 12.83
CA ALA A 225 -0.56 11.47 12.20
C ALA A 225 -1.63 12.05 11.26
N LEU A 226 -1.75 11.45 10.09
CA LEU A 226 -2.95 11.54 9.26
C LEU A 226 -3.96 10.52 9.78
N ALA A 227 -5.16 10.98 10.08
CA ALA A 227 -6.28 10.13 10.47
C ALA A 227 -7.51 10.46 9.63
N GLY A 228 -8.23 9.46 9.16
CA GLY A 228 -9.35 9.70 8.27
C GLY A 228 -10.19 8.47 7.94
N GLY A 229 -11.05 8.62 6.93
CA GLY A 229 -11.84 7.53 6.36
C GLY A 229 -12.28 7.85 4.94
N VAL A 230 -12.57 6.81 4.16
CA VAL A 230 -13.15 6.91 2.82
C VAL A 230 -14.24 5.84 2.63
N LYS A 231 -15.32 6.18 1.91
CA LYS A 231 -16.33 5.22 1.49
C LYS A 231 -17.05 5.74 0.25
N LEU A 232 -17.01 4.95 -0.80
CA LEU A 232 -17.77 5.14 -2.02
C LEU A 232 -18.75 3.99 -2.22
N ILE A 233 -19.84 4.27 -2.92
CA ILE A 233 -20.86 3.31 -3.32
C ILE A 233 -20.72 3.16 -4.83
N LEU A 234 -19.88 2.23 -5.32
CA LEU A 234 -19.59 2.15 -6.76
C LEU A 234 -20.79 1.64 -7.55
N LEU A 235 -21.48 0.62 -7.02
CA LEU A 235 -22.72 0.07 -7.57
C LEU A 235 -23.84 0.10 -6.51
N SER A 236 -24.98 0.72 -6.80
CA SER A 236 -26.10 0.83 -5.84
C SER A 236 -27.44 0.41 -6.46
N LEU A 237 -27.63 -0.89 -6.65
CA LEU A 237 -28.91 -1.42 -7.14
C LEU A 237 -29.91 -1.60 -5.98
N GLN A 238 -31.16 -1.22 -6.25
CA GLN A 238 -32.30 -1.45 -5.37
C GLN A 238 -32.91 -2.84 -5.66
N ASP A 239 -32.17 -3.91 -5.35
CA ASP A 239 -32.61 -5.29 -5.66
C ASP A 239 -33.14 -6.07 -4.44
N GLY A 240 -33.19 -5.44 -3.26
CA GLY A 240 -33.67 -6.04 -2.01
C GLY A 240 -32.82 -7.20 -1.47
N SER A 241 -31.75 -7.59 -2.16
CA SER A 241 -30.95 -8.78 -1.85
C SER A 241 -29.89 -8.55 -0.76
N ASN A 242 -29.54 -7.29 -0.50
CA ASN A 242 -28.50 -6.85 0.45
C ASN A 242 -29.03 -5.94 1.59
N ASP A 243 -30.35 -5.95 1.87
CA ASP A 243 -30.90 -5.11 2.94
C ASP A 243 -30.89 -5.84 4.29
N LEU A 244 -30.08 -5.35 5.24
CA LEU A 244 -30.07 -5.81 6.63
C LEU A 244 -31.30 -5.34 7.43
N GLY A 245 -32.28 -4.70 6.77
CA GLY A 245 -33.50 -4.18 7.38
C GLY A 245 -33.27 -2.90 8.19
N ILE A 246 -32.15 -2.21 7.96
CA ILE A 246 -31.76 -0.99 8.68
C ILE A 246 -31.95 0.29 7.85
N LEU A 247 -32.30 0.16 6.58
CA LEU A 247 -32.47 1.29 5.67
C LEU A 247 -33.84 1.95 5.85
N SER A 248 -33.88 3.28 5.81
CA SER A 248 -35.13 4.04 5.81
C SER A 248 -35.85 3.87 4.46
N GLN A 249 -37.18 3.76 4.50
CA GLN A 249 -37.99 3.76 3.28
C GLN A 249 -37.87 5.07 2.49
N SER A 250 -37.61 6.18 3.20
CA SER A 250 -37.49 7.51 2.60
C SER A 250 -36.06 7.88 2.18
N GLY A 251 -35.09 6.97 2.39
CA GLY A 251 -33.67 7.21 2.14
C GLY A 251 -33.03 8.25 3.07
N ARG A 252 -33.75 8.75 4.08
CA ARG A 252 -33.32 9.82 4.99
C ARG A 252 -33.18 9.31 6.41
N THR A 253 -32.17 9.80 7.12
CA THR A 253 -31.93 9.46 8.54
C THR A 253 -32.69 10.44 9.43
N ARG A 254 -33.56 9.95 10.31
CA ARG A 254 -34.41 10.75 11.21
C ARG A 254 -34.16 10.43 12.68
N PRO A 255 -32.96 10.71 13.21
CA PRO A 255 -32.60 10.31 14.55
C PRO A 255 -33.49 11.03 15.58
N PHE A 256 -33.96 10.26 16.57
CA PHE A 256 -34.80 10.71 17.68
C PHE A 256 -36.20 11.23 17.33
N ASP A 257 -36.57 11.28 16.06
CA ASP A 257 -37.94 11.55 15.66
C ASP A 257 -38.83 10.33 15.94
N ASN A 258 -40.10 10.54 16.25
CA ASN A 258 -41.05 9.47 16.52
C ASN A 258 -41.25 8.53 15.32
N ASP A 259 -41.08 9.03 14.10
CA ASP A 259 -41.29 8.30 12.86
C ASP A 259 -39.97 7.76 12.28
N SER A 260 -38.92 7.67 13.11
CA SER A 260 -37.65 7.03 12.78
C SER A 260 -37.86 5.57 12.34
N ASP A 261 -37.41 5.21 11.13
CA ASP A 261 -37.63 3.89 10.53
C ASP A 261 -36.36 3.22 10.00
N GLY A 262 -35.20 3.86 10.13
CA GLY A 262 -33.92 3.40 9.61
C GLY A 262 -33.03 4.55 9.17
N THR A 263 -31.98 4.22 8.42
CA THR A 263 -30.97 5.18 7.96
C THR A 263 -30.99 5.40 6.45
N GLY A 264 -30.69 6.63 6.04
CA GLY A 264 -30.19 6.93 4.70
C GLY A 264 -28.73 6.51 4.52
N VAL A 265 -28.26 6.53 3.28
CA VAL A 265 -26.88 6.18 2.90
C VAL A 265 -26.17 7.37 2.25
N GLY A 266 -24.85 7.43 2.37
CA GLY A 266 -24.04 8.49 1.80
C GLY A 266 -22.61 8.06 1.49
N GLU A 267 -21.95 8.83 0.62
CA GLU A 267 -20.54 8.69 0.32
C GLU A 267 -19.73 9.77 1.05
N GLY A 268 -18.45 9.53 1.26
CA GLY A 268 -17.57 10.55 1.80
C GLY A 268 -16.11 10.17 1.87
N VAL A 269 -15.29 11.20 2.03
CA VAL A 269 -13.88 11.07 2.37
C VAL A 269 -13.48 12.21 3.29
N GLY A 270 -12.66 11.94 4.30
CA GLY A 270 -12.17 12.96 5.20
C GLY A 270 -10.84 12.58 5.83
N ALA A 271 -9.92 13.54 5.95
CA ALA A 271 -8.64 13.37 6.62
C ALA A 271 -8.30 14.61 7.46
N VAL A 272 -7.69 14.37 8.62
CA VAL A 272 -7.13 15.40 9.50
C VAL A 272 -5.65 15.13 9.76
N LEU A 273 -4.85 16.19 9.84
CA LEU A 273 -3.47 16.12 10.32
C LEU A 273 -3.43 16.48 11.81
N LEU A 274 -2.93 15.55 12.60
CA LEU A 274 -2.88 15.60 14.06
C LEU A 274 -1.44 15.79 14.56
N LYS A 275 -1.29 16.58 15.61
CA LYS A 275 0.00 16.90 16.22
C LYS A 275 -0.15 17.22 17.71
N PRO A 276 0.83 16.92 18.58
CA PRO A 276 0.77 17.37 19.98
C PRO A 276 0.54 18.88 20.08
N LEU A 277 -0.42 19.32 20.89
CA LEU A 277 -0.80 20.74 21.01
C LEU A 277 0.41 21.61 21.37
N ALA A 278 1.24 21.16 22.31
CA ALA A 278 2.45 21.87 22.71
C ALA A 278 3.41 22.11 21.54
N LYS A 279 3.58 21.12 20.64
CA LYS A 279 4.39 21.27 19.43
C LYS A 279 3.69 22.11 18.37
N ALA A 280 2.37 22.01 18.25
CA ALA A 280 1.59 22.81 17.30
C ALA A 280 1.69 24.31 17.63
N LEU A 281 1.60 24.65 18.91
CA LEU A 281 1.80 26.02 19.40
C LEU A 281 3.26 26.48 19.20
N ALA A 282 4.23 25.62 19.51
CA ALA A 282 5.65 25.95 19.36
C ALA A 282 6.06 26.21 17.89
N ASP A 283 5.50 25.44 16.96
CA ASP A 283 5.81 25.59 15.53
C ASP A 283 4.96 26.67 14.84
N GLY A 284 4.02 27.29 15.56
CA GLY A 284 3.16 28.35 15.06
C GLY A 284 2.10 27.84 14.08
N ASP A 285 1.48 26.68 14.35
CA ASP A 285 0.46 26.11 13.47
C ASP A 285 -0.90 26.78 13.66
N SER A 286 -1.70 26.80 12.60
CA SER A 286 -3.13 27.09 12.71
C SER A 286 -3.85 25.85 13.26
N ILE A 287 -4.78 26.04 14.20
CA ILE A 287 -5.43 24.94 14.92
C ILE A 287 -6.94 25.10 14.74
N TYR A 288 -7.62 24.07 14.23
CA TYR A 288 -9.08 24.02 14.13
C TYR A 288 -9.71 23.80 15.51
N ALA A 289 -9.20 22.81 16.23
CA ALA A 289 -9.70 22.37 17.52
C ALA A 289 -8.65 21.52 18.25
N VAL A 290 -8.90 21.20 19.51
CA VAL A 290 -8.04 20.34 20.34
C VAL A 290 -8.83 19.10 20.76
N ILE A 291 -8.29 17.92 20.46
CA ILE A 291 -8.79 16.65 21.00
C ILE A 291 -8.19 16.49 22.40
N LYS A 292 -9.06 16.58 23.41
CA LYS A 292 -8.70 16.51 24.84
C LYS A 292 -8.57 15.07 25.30
N GLY A 293 -9.48 14.21 24.85
CA GLY A 293 -9.48 12.80 25.22
C GLY A 293 -10.29 11.93 24.29
N SER A 294 -10.05 10.63 24.39
CA SER A 294 -10.69 9.62 23.56
C SER A 294 -10.74 8.29 24.28
N ALA A 295 -11.75 7.48 24.00
CA ALA A 295 -11.83 6.10 24.47
C ALA A 295 -12.50 5.21 23.42
N ALA A 296 -12.20 3.92 23.51
CA ALA A 296 -12.86 2.88 22.74
C ALA A 296 -13.12 1.65 23.61
N ASN A 297 -14.25 0.97 23.41
CA ASN A 297 -14.58 -0.30 24.05
C ASN A 297 -15.44 -1.19 23.13
N GLN A 298 -16.01 -2.25 23.68
CA GLN A 298 -16.87 -3.17 22.94
C GLN A 298 -18.15 -3.47 23.74
N ASP A 299 -19.28 -3.62 23.04
CA ASP A 299 -20.61 -3.85 23.61
C ASP A 299 -20.74 -5.12 24.47
N GLY A 300 -19.82 -6.06 24.30
CA GLY A 300 -19.80 -7.37 24.91
C GLY A 300 -20.95 -8.24 24.44
N HIS A 301 -21.49 -9.02 25.38
CA HIS A 301 -22.70 -9.78 25.14
C HIS A 301 -23.93 -8.88 25.27
N SER A 302 -24.71 -8.73 24.19
CA SER A 302 -25.97 -7.99 24.14
C SER A 302 -27.10 -8.88 23.57
N PHE A 303 -28.27 -8.30 23.28
CA PHE A 303 -29.43 -9.04 22.73
C PHE A 303 -29.22 -9.61 21.32
N GLY A 304 -28.10 -9.31 20.68
CA GLY A 304 -27.68 -9.83 19.38
C GLY A 304 -26.39 -9.14 18.94
N LEU A 305 -25.61 -9.74 18.04
CA LEU A 305 -24.29 -9.21 17.65
C LEU A 305 -24.32 -7.73 17.21
N THR A 306 -25.39 -7.32 16.54
CA THR A 306 -25.59 -5.96 16.03
C THR A 306 -26.46 -5.08 16.93
N ALA A 307 -26.94 -5.60 18.06
CA ALA A 307 -27.74 -4.84 19.02
C ALA A 307 -26.81 -4.02 19.93
N PRO A 308 -26.99 -2.69 20.02
CA PRO A 308 -26.14 -1.85 20.84
C PRO A 308 -26.27 -2.16 22.34
N ASN A 309 -25.31 -1.70 23.15
CA ASN A 309 -25.36 -1.83 24.62
C ASN A 309 -25.20 -0.45 25.30
N SER A 310 -26.28 0.06 25.90
CA SER A 310 -26.29 1.39 26.53
C SER A 310 -25.33 1.50 27.73
N LEU A 311 -25.05 0.40 28.44
CA LEU A 311 -24.06 0.39 29.53
C LEU A 311 -22.64 0.55 28.97
N ALA A 312 -22.30 -0.21 27.93
CA ALA A 312 -21.00 -0.10 27.28
C ALA A 312 -20.80 1.30 26.66
N GLN A 313 -21.85 1.87 26.07
CA GLN A 313 -21.83 3.25 25.57
C GLN A 313 -21.59 4.27 26.69
N ALA A 314 -22.29 4.13 27.84
CA ALA A 314 -22.06 4.99 28.98
C ALA A 314 -20.61 4.91 29.49
N GLU A 315 -20.05 3.69 29.56
CA GLU A 315 -18.68 3.45 29.99
C GLU A 315 -17.65 4.11 29.07
N VAL A 316 -17.75 3.95 27.75
CA VAL A 316 -16.78 4.56 26.82
C VAL A 316 -16.86 6.08 26.85
N ILE A 317 -18.06 6.65 26.98
CA ILE A 317 -18.27 8.09 27.10
C ILE A 317 -17.58 8.60 28.38
N GLN A 318 -17.82 7.96 29.51
CA GLN A 318 -17.20 8.32 30.79
C GLN A 318 -15.68 8.16 30.78
N GLN A 319 -15.16 7.10 30.13
CA GLN A 319 -13.73 6.89 29.96
C GLN A 319 -13.10 8.02 29.13
N ALA A 320 -13.74 8.44 28.05
CA ALA A 320 -13.25 9.55 27.23
C ALA A 320 -13.26 10.89 28.00
N TRP A 321 -14.29 11.14 28.82
CA TRP A 321 -14.33 12.34 29.68
C TRP A 321 -13.23 12.32 30.75
N LYS A 322 -12.97 11.14 31.32
CA LYS A 322 -11.87 10.93 32.28
C LYS A 322 -10.50 11.11 31.61
N ASP A 323 -10.31 10.55 30.42
CA ASP A 323 -9.09 10.74 29.61
C ASP A 323 -8.88 12.22 29.26
N ALA A 324 -9.96 12.95 28.97
CA ALA A 324 -9.95 14.38 28.69
C ALA A 324 -9.71 15.27 29.93
N GLN A 325 -9.88 14.73 31.13
CA GLN A 325 -9.77 15.45 32.41
C GLN A 325 -10.69 16.69 32.47
N ILE A 326 -11.92 16.56 31.97
CA ILE A 326 -12.90 17.65 31.97
C ILE A 326 -14.03 17.41 32.98
N ASP A 327 -14.69 18.49 33.38
CA ASP A 327 -15.99 18.46 34.04
C ASP A 327 -17.09 18.24 32.97
N PRO A 328 -17.88 17.15 33.02
CA PRO A 328 -18.90 16.87 32.01
C PRO A 328 -19.96 17.97 31.87
N GLU A 329 -20.23 18.79 32.89
CA GLU A 329 -21.16 19.93 32.75
C GLU A 329 -20.66 21.00 31.77
N THR A 330 -19.40 20.95 31.36
CA THR A 330 -18.84 21.87 30.35
C THR A 330 -19.08 21.41 28.92
N LEU A 331 -19.60 20.19 28.71
CA LEU A 331 -20.03 19.71 27.40
C LEU A 331 -21.40 20.29 27.07
N SER A 332 -21.41 21.24 26.14
CA SER A 332 -22.63 21.92 25.67
C SER A 332 -23.21 21.30 24.39
N TYR A 333 -22.46 20.43 23.72
CA TYR A 333 -22.91 19.76 22.50
C TYR A 333 -22.36 18.33 22.39
N ILE A 334 -23.16 17.39 21.88
CA ILE A 334 -22.69 16.05 21.52
C ILE A 334 -23.17 15.71 20.10
N GLU A 335 -22.22 15.40 19.23
CA GLU A 335 -22.48 14.80 17.94
C GLU A 335 -22.67 13.29 18.14
N VAL A 336 -23.92 12.83 17.99
CA VAL A 336 -24.31 11.45 18.31
C VAL A 336 -24.07 10.50 17.12
N HIS A 337 -24.02 9.20 17.41
CA HIS A 337 -23.96 8.18 16.36
C HIS A 337 -25.31 8.00 15.66
N SER A 338 -26.42 8.13 16.38
CA SER A 338 -27.77 7.71 16.03
C SER A 338 -28.11 7.75 14.54
N ILE A 339 -28.62 6.61 14.08
CA ILE A 339 -28.88 6.31 12.67
C ILE A 339 -30.39 6.29 12.36
N GLY A 340 -31.25 6.76 13.27
CA GLY A 340 -32.69 6.83 13.03
C GLY A 340 -33.40 5.50 13.21
N THR A 341 -32.89 4.62 14.08
CA THR A 341 -33.52 3.31 14.31
C THR A 341 -34.37 3.33 15.58
N LYS A 342 -35.50 2.61 15.54
CA LYS A 342 -36.45 2.53 16.66
C LYS A 342 -35.83 1.98 17.95
N LEU A 343 -34.80 1.13 17.83
CA LEU A 343 -34.09 0.56 18.97
C LEU A 343 -32.82 1.35 19.31
N GLY A 344 -31.99 1.70 18.32
CA GLY A 344 -30.69 2.31 18.56
C GLY A 344 -30.78 3.70 19.17
N ASP A 345 -31.71 4.54 18.72
CA ASP A 345 -31.80 5.93 19.18
C ASP A 345 -32.18 6.02 20.68
N PRO A 346 -33.18 5.27 21.20
CA PRO A 346 -33.42 5.22 22.64
C PRO A 346 -32.26 4.64 23.45
N MET A 347 -31.51 3.67 22.89
CA MET A 347 -30.37 3.07 23.58
C MET A 347 -29.19 4.02 23.71
N GLU A 348 -28.90 4.81 22.67
CA GLU A 348 -27.87 5.85 22.75
C GLU A 348 -28.25 6.96 23.74
N MET A 349 -29.53 7.35 23.79
CA MET A 349 -30.01 8.29 24.79
C MET A 349 -29.90 7.74 26.21
N ASP A 350 -30.28 6.48 26.45
CA ASP A 350 -30.08 5.83 27.76
C ASP A 350 -28.59 5.77 28.14
N GLY A 351 -27.69 5.49 27.18
CA GLY A 351 -26.25 5.49 27.40
C GLY A 351 -25.71 6.87 27.79
N LEU A 352 -26.13 7.92 27.10
CA LEU A 352 -25.77 9.31 27.42
C LEU A 352 -26.31 9.76 28.78
N GLU A 353 -27.57 9.46 29.10
CA GLU A 353 -28.17 9.77 30.40
C GLU A 353 -27.42 9.09 31.55
N ARG A 354 -27.08 7.81 31.39
CA ARG A 354 -26.25 7.05 32.34
C ARG A 354 -24.85 7.64 32.47
N ALA A 355 -24.28 8.14 31.37
CA ALA A 355 -22.96 8.77 31.39
C ALA A 355 -22.96 10.04 32.25
N PHE A 356 -23.96 10.93 32.07
CA PHE A 356 -24.06 12.22 32.76
C PHE A 356 -24.50 12.13 34.22
N ARG A 357 -25.42 11.20 34.54
CA ARG A 357 -26.09 11.13 35.86
C ARG A 357 -25.15 11.09 37.07
N PRO A 358 -23.97 10.43 37.04
CA PRO A 358 -23.01 10.47 38.15
C PRO A 358 -22.40 11.84 38.41
N TYR A 359 -22.43 12.76 37.43
CA TYR A 359 -21.74 14.05 37.49
C TYR A 359 -22.70 15.23 37.70
N THR A 360 -23.95 15.15 37.24
CA THR A 360 -24.90 16.26 37.33
C THR A 360 -26.36 15.82 37.39
N ASN A 361 -27.18 16.66 38.02
CA ASN A 361 -28.65 16.59 37.99
C ASN A 361 -29.28 17.70 37.14
N ARG A 362 -28.46 18.52 36.46
CA ARG A 362 -28.94 19.56 35.55
C ARG A 362 -29.68 18.91 34.38
N ARG A 363 -30.70 19.59 33.89
CA ARG A 363 -31.52 19.16 32.75
C ARG A 363 -31.36 20.14 31.59
N GLN A 364 -31.53 19.66 30.37
CA GLN A 364 -31.63 20.48 29.16
C GLN A 364 -30.49 21.50 28.99
N PHE A 365 -29.24 21.07 29.19
CA PHE A 365 -28.08 21.96 29.03
C PHE A 365 -27.12 21.52 27.91
N CYS A 366 -27.13 20.25 27.53
CA CYS A 366 -26.27 19.75 26.45
C CYS A 366 -27.10 19.50 25.18
N GLY A 367 -26.81 20.21 24.10
CA GLY A 367 -27.44 19.97 22.81
C GLY A 367 -26.95 18.67 22.17
N ILE A 368 -27.78 18.01 21.37
CA ILE A 368 -27.36 16.92 20.48
C ILE A 368 -27.73 17.19 19.03
N GLY A 369 -26.92 16.63 18.13
CA GLY A 369 -27.17 16.63 16.69
C GLY A 369 -26.57 15.41 16.01
N SER A 370 -27.02 15.14 14.79
CA SER A 370 -26.43 14.10 13.92
C SER A 370 -26.25 14.67 12.52
N VAL A 371 -25.06 14.58 11.97
CA VAL A 371 -24.72 15.00 10.60
C VAL A 371 -25.38 14.10 9.56
N LYS A 372 -25.81 12.89 9.96
CA LYS A 372 -26.48 11.93 9.07
C LYS A 372 -27.81 12.44 8.56
N THR A 373 -28.42 13.42 9.25
CA THR A 373 -29.63 14.10 8.75
C THR A 373 -29.37 14.93 7.50
N ASN A 374 -28.12 15.32 7.24
CA ASN A 374 -27.74 16.08 6.05
C ASN A 374 -27.24 15.17 4.93
N ILE A 375 -26.39 14.20 5.26
CA ILE A 375 -25.60 13.43 4.28
C ILE A 375 -25.83 11.92 4.34
N GLY A 376 -26.87 11.46 5.03
CA GLY A 376 -27.10 10.04 5.28
C GLY A 376 -25.96 9.41 6.11
N HIS A 377 -25.99 8.08 6.24
CA HIS A 377 -24.92 7.34 6.89
C HIS A 377 -23.79 7.06 5.90
N THR A 378 -22.61 7.64 6.17
CA THR A 378 -21.40 7.47 5.36
C THR A 378 -20.53 6.29 5.81
N ASP A 379 -21.15 5.24 6.36
CA ASP A 379 -20.54 4.03 6.94
C ASP A 379 -19.23 4.29 7.70
N HIS A 380 -18.11 3.78 7.20
CA HIS A 380 -16.77 3.85 7.78
C HIS A 380 -16.26 5.29 7.97
N VAL A 381 -16.86 6.28 7.30
CA VAL A 381 -16.50 7.72 7.36
C VAL A 381 -17.42 8.51 8.29
N ALA A 382 -18.44 7.88 8.88
CA ALA A 382 -19.44 8.56 9.70
C ALA A 382 -18.82 9.30 10.91
N GLY A 383 -17.84 8.68 11.56
CA GLY A 383 -17.08 9.30 12.65
C GLY A 383 -16.34 10.56 12.20
N MET A 384 -15.72 10.51 11.00
CA MET A 384 -15.07 11.69 10.43
C MET A 384 -16.06 12.80 10.08
N ALA A 385 -17.22 12.49 9.49
CA ALA A 385 -18.24 13.50 9.20
C ALA A 385 -18.68 14.26 10.46
N GLY A 386 -18.86 13.53 11.57
CA GLY A 386 -19.16 14.12 12.88
C GLY A 386 -18.03 15.01 13.41
N LEU A 387 -16.77 14.57 13.28
CA LEU A 387 -15.60 15.37 13.66
C LEU A 387 -15.51 16.66 12.84
N PHE A 388 -15.69 16.59 11.51
CA PHE A 388 -15.70 17.79 10.66
C PHE A 388 -16.79 18.77 11.05
N LYS A 389 -18.02 18.30 11.29
CA LYS A 389 -19.12 19.14 11.77
C LYS A 389 -18.74 19.84 13.07
N VAL A 390 -18.18 19.13 14.04
CA VAL A 390 -17.81 19.69 15.35
C VAL A 390 -16.66 20.69 15.26
N ILE A 391 -15.56 20.38 14.57
CA ILE A 391 -14.42 21.32 14.47
C ILE A 391 -14.80 22.60 13.70
N LEU A 392 -15.68 22.48 12.69
CA LEU A 392 -16.19 23.64 11.96
C LEU A 392 -17.17 24.46 12.81
N SER A 393 -18.04 23.78 13.58
CA SER A 393 -18.95 24.43 14.54
C SER A 393 -18.19 25.20 15.62
N LEU A 394 -17.10 24.63 16.14
CA LEU A 394 -16.21 25.31 17.09
C LEU A 394 -15.53 26.53 16.46
N LYS A 395 -14.99 26.37 15.25
CA LYS A 395 -14.34 27.46 14.50
C LYS A 395 -15.29 28.62 14.21
N GLN A 396 -16.53 28.31 13.86
CA GLN A 396 -17.57 29.28 13.50
C GLN A 396 -18.39 29.75 14.70
N LYS A 397 -18.18 29.15 15.87
CA LYS A 397 -18.90 29.43 17.12
C LYS A 397 -20.42 29.34 16.94
N GLN A 398 -20.87 28.37 16.16
CA GLN A 398 -22.28 28.14 15.83
C GLN A 398 -22.56 26.63 15.81
N ILE A 399 -23.76 26.22 16.20
CA ILE A 399 -24.23 24.84 16.09
C ILE A 399 -25.25 24.78 14.94
N PRO A 400 -25.01 23.97 13.89
CA PRO A 400 -25.92 23.85 12.76
C PRO A 400 -27.20 23.07 13.11
N PRO A 401 -28.30 23.27 12.37
CA PRO A 401 -29.58 22.62 12.64
C PRO A 401 -29.55 21.09 12.44
N HIS A 402 -30.25 20.37 13.31
CA HIS A 402 -30.61 18.96 13.17
C HIS A 402 -31.85 18.83 12.28
N LEU A 403 -31.77 18.09 11.17
CA LEU A 403 -32.86 17.99 10.20
C LEU A 403 -33.82 16.83 10.49
N HIS A 404 -34.97 16.87 9.82
CA HIS A 404 -35.99 15.82 9.82
C HIS A 404 -36.59 15.46 11.20
N PHE A 405 -36.46 16.37 12.16
CA PHE A 405 -37.05 16.27 13.49
C PHE A 405 -38.34 17.10 13.55
N GLN A 406 -39.47 16.44 13.77
CA GLN A 406 -40.79 17.08 13.91
C GLN A 406 -41.41 16.78 15.27
N ARG A 407 -41.28 15.54 15.77
CA ARG A 407 -41.78 15.15 17.07
C ARG A 407 -40.82 14.20 17.76
N ALA A 408 -40.47 14.52 19.00
CA ALA A 408 -39.67 13.65 19.85
C ALA A 408 -40.22 12.21 19.92
N ASN A 409 -39.32 11.23 19.82
CA ASN A 409 -39.62 9.83 20.03
C ASN A 409 -40.14 9.61 21.46
N ARG A 410 -41.34 9.05 21.57
CA ARG A 410 -42.06 8.84 22.85
C ARG A 410 -41.35 7.88 23.81
N MET A 411 -40.40 7.10 23.32
CA MET A 411 -39.59 6.20 24.14
C MET A 411 -38.46 6.91 24.88
N ILE A 412 -38.20 8.19 24.57
CA ILE A 412 -37.08 8.96 25.08
C ILE A 412 -37.59 10.09 25.98
N PRO A 413 -37.26 10.10 27.30
CA PRO A 413 -37.78 11.07 28.26
C PRO A 413 -37.01 12.40 28.24
N PHE A 414 -36.96 13.09 27.09
CA PHE A 414 -36.16 14.31 26.90
C PHE A 414 -36.34 15.38 27.99
N GLU A 415 -37.56 15.66 28.44
CA GLU A 415 -37.82 16.69 29.47
C GLU A 415 -37.10 16.46 30.80
N GLN A 416 -36.74 15.21 31.09
CA GLN A 416 -36.04 14.82 32.32
C GLN A 416 -34.52 14.67 32.11
N SER A 417 -34.08 14.72 30.86
CA SER A 417 -32.72 14.47 30.41
C SER A 417 -31.83 15.71 30.54
N PRO A 418 -30.52 15.57 30.80
CA PRO A 418 -29.53 16.63 30.61
C PRO A 418 -29.46 17.13 29.15
N ILE A 419 -30.03 16.37 28.21
CA ILE A 419 -29.83 16.52 26.78
C ILE A 419 -31.09 17.01 26.06
N TYR A 420 -30.91 17.91 25.08
CA TYR A 420 -31.97 18.41 24.21
C TYR A 420 -31.55 18.38 22.73
N ILE A 421 -32.51 18.35 21.81
CA ILE A 421 -32.21 18.33 20.36
C ILE A 421 -32.02 19.76 19.84
N HIS A 422 -30.97 19.96 19.05
CA HIS A 422 -30.63 21.26 18.47
C HIS A 422 -31.14 21.37 17.02
N ASP A 423 -32.40 21.76 16.82
CA ASP A 423 -33.09 21.76 15.52
C ASP A 423 -32.95 23.07 14.72
N THR A 424 -32.43 24.14 15.33
CA THR A 424 -32.18 25.44 14.67
C THR A 424 -30.71 25.83 14.71
N LEU A 425 -30.26 26.61 13.70
CA LEU A 425 -28.94 27.24 13.73
C LEU A 425 -28.86 28.21 14.92
N THR A 426 -27.89 28.01 15.81
CA THR A 426 -27.73 28.84 17.02
C THR A 426 -26.28 29.25 17.24
N GLU A 427 -26.08 30.46 17.74
CA GLU A 427 -24.76 30.87 18.26
C GLU A 427 -24.37 29.97 19.43
N TRP A 428 -23.13 29.49 19.40
CA TRP A 428 -22.63 28.60 20.41
C TRP A 428 -21.99 29.43 21.51
N GLU A 429 -22.70 29.70 22.59
CA GLU A 429 -22.13 30.37 23.76
C GLU A 429 -21.31 29.40 24.64
N PRO A 430 -20.17 29.82 25.20
CA PRO A 430 -19.39 28.97 26.10
C PRO A 430 -20.07 28.88 27.48
N GLU A 431 -20.30 27.67 27.97
CA GLU A 431 -20.99 27.43 29.25
C GLU A 431 -20.25 28.02 30.48
N LYS A 432 -18.91 28.00 30.45
CA LYS A 432 -18.05 28.58 31.51
C LYS A 432 -16.94 29.45 30.93
N SER A 433 -16.16 28.93 29.98
CA SER A 433 -15.00 29.64 29.41
C SER A 433 -14.59 29.18 28.01
N VAL A 434 -14.79 27.91 27.68
CA VAL A 434 -14.43 27.31 26.37
C VAL A 434 -15.56 26.42 25.88
N ARG A 435 -15.75 26.36 24.56
CA ARG A 435 -16.73 25.45 23.94
C ARG A 435 -16.15 24.03 23.88
N ARG A 436 -16.94 23.04 24.27
CA ARG A 436 -16.57 21.62 24.23
C ARG A 436 -17.70 20.78 23.66
N ALA A 437 -17.31 19.76 22.90
CA ALA A 437 -18.24 18.77 22.39
C ALA A 437 -17.74 17.34 22.52
N GLY A 438 -18.70 16.42 22.67
CA GLY A 438 -18.48 14.98 22.52
C GLY A 438 -18.80 14.53 21.10
N ILE A 439 -18.16 13.45 20.65
CA ILE A 439 -18.45 12.80 19.36
C ILE A 439 -18.53 11.30 19.59
N SER A 440 -19.67 10.70 19.28
CA SER A 440 -19.88 9.25 19.38
C SER A 440 -19.91 8.60 18.00
N SER A 441 -19.24 7.45 17.86
CA SER A 441 -19.49 6.54 16.73
C SER A 441 -19.46 5.09 17.20
N PHE A 442 -20.52 4.35 16.90
CA PHE A 442 -20.72 2.97 17.36
C PHE A 442 -20.79 2.05 16.14
N GLY A 443 -19.93 1.04 16.13
CA GLY A 443 -19.86 0.06 15.05
C GLY A 443 -20.93 -1.01 15.24
N MET A 444 -21.52 -1.49 14.14
CA MET A 444 -22.48 -2.60 14.22
C MET A 444 -21.85 -3.92 14.67
N SER A 445 -20.52 -4.02 14.67
CA SER A 445 -19.75 -5.11 15.29
C SER A 445 -19.60 -4.96 16.81
N GLY A 446 -20.20 -3.91 17.39
CA GLY A 446 -20.20 -3.60 18.82
C GLY A 446 -19.02 -2.76 19.29
N THR A 447 -18.10 -2.34 18.42
CA THR A 447 -16.98 -1.47 18.82
C THR A 447 -17.42 -0.02 18.92
N ASN A 448 -17.33 0.56 20.12
CA ASN A 448 -17.74 1.93 20.38
C ASN A 448 -16.53 2.85 20.53
N VAL A 449 -16.64 4.08 20.03
CA VAL A 449 -15.62 5.12 20.17
C VAL A 449 -16.26 6.44 20.57
N HIS A 450 -15.66 7.15 21.52
CA HIS A 450 -16.06 8.50 21.90
C HIS A 450 -14.86 9.44 21.98
N LEU A 451 -14.98 10.65 21.41
CA LEU A 451 -13.98 11.72 21.47
C LEU A 451 -14.52 12.93 22.24
N VAL A 452 -13.61 13.65 22.90
CA VAL A 452 -13.86 14.97 23.49
C VAL A 452 -13.01 16.00 22.76
N VAL A 453 -13.68 17.02 22.21
CA VAL A 453 -13.06 18.09 21.41
C VAL A 453 -13.37 19.44 22.03
N GLU A 454 -12.36 20.32 22.08
CA GLU A 454 -12.41 21.66 22.66
C GLU A 454 -12.03 22.71 21.60
N GLU A 455 -12.60 23.92 21.75
CA GLU A 455 -12.23 25.10 20.96
C GLU A 455 -10.71 25.33 20.96
N ALA A 456 -10.16 25.73 19.82
CA ALA A 456 -8.74 26.06 19.72
C ALA A 456 -8.36 27.20 20.71
N PRO A 457 -7.14 27.19 21.28
CA PRO A 457 -6.70 28.27 22.17
C PRO A 457 -6.82 29.64 21.49
N GLY A 458 -7.40 30.60 22.21
CA GLY A 458 -7.60 31.96 21.71
C GLY A 458 -6.27 32.59 21.25
N PHE A 459 -6.26 33.14 20.04
CA PHE A 459 -5.13 33.87 19.51
C PHE A 459 -5.38 35.37 19.66
N ILE A 460 -4.52 36.05 20.41
CA ILE A 460 -4.47 37.52 20.40
C ILE A 460 -3.49 37.89 19.29
N PRO A 461 -3.98 38.40 18.13
CA PRO A 461 -3.08 38.88 17.10
C PRO A 461 -2.16 39.96 17.69
N PRO A 462 -0.87 39.95 17.35
CA PRO A 462 -0.01 41.08 17.70
C PRO A 462 -0.65 42.36 17.11
N PRO A 463 -0.50 43.51 17.79
CA PRO A 463 -1.04 44.77 17.28
C PRO A 463 -0.57 44.98 15.84
N LYS A 464 -1.48 45.39 14.94
CA LYS A 464 -1.17 45.68 13.53
C LYS A 464 0.06 46.59 13.47
N GLN A 465 1.22 46.02 13.19
CA GLN A 465 2.41 46.77 12.80
C GLN A 465 2.21 47.24 11.35
N GLU A 466 2.88 48.32 10.95
CA GLU A 466 2.90 48.71 9.54
C GLU A 466 3.33 47.51 8.69
N GLU A 467 2.43 47.05 7.80
CA GLU A 467 2.68 45.89 6.96
C GLU A 467 3.83 46.24 6.00
N GLY A 468 4.99 45.62 6.23
CA GLY A 468 6.12 45.73 5.32
C GLY A 468 5.84 44.92 4.05
N THR A 469 6.38 45.39 2.91
CA THR A 469 6.29 44.70 1.62
C THR A 469 6.66 43.21 1.71
N GLN A 470 5.79 42.33 1.21
CA GLN A 470 5.95 40.88 1.21
C GLN A 470 6.09 40.33 -0.21
N ALA A 471 6.87 39.26 -0.38
CA ALA A 471 6.92 38.48 -1.61
C ALA A 471 6.14 37.18 -1.42
N ILE A 472 5.17 36.91 -2.28
CA ILE A 472 4.26 35.76 -2.18
C ILE A 472 4.48 34.88 -3.41
N ALA A 473 5.01 33.68 -3.19
CA ALA A 473 5.29 32.70 -4.22
C ALA A 473 4.12 31.71 -4.35
N LEU A 474 3.58 31.57 -5.56
CA LEU A 474 2.56 30.60 -5.93
C LEU A 474 3.08 29.75 -7.10
N SER A 475 2.71 28.47 -7.15
CA SER A 475 3.16 27.61 -8.24
C SER A 475 2.21 26.45 -8.52
N ALA A 476 2.29 25.87 -9.72
CA ALA A 476 1.59 24.64 -10.07
C ALA A 476 2.32 23.80 -11.13
N LYS A 477 1.92 22.54 -11.33
CA LYS A 477 2.50 21.68 -12.38
C LYS A 477 2.06 22.09 -13.80
N SER A 478 0.93 22.77 -13.95
CA SER A 478 0.45 23.30 -15.23
C SER A 478 -0.05 24.74 -15.11
N LYS A 479 -0.09 25.44 -16.25
CA LYS A 479 -0.64 26.80 -16.34
C LYS A 479 -2.11 26.84 -15.90
N GLU A 480 -2.88 25.81 -16.26
CA GLU A 480 -4.30 25.69 -15.88
C GLU A 480 -4.46 25.53 -14.37
N SER A 481 -3.68 24.67 -13.73
CA SER A 481 -3.72 24.53 -12.27
C SER A 481 -3.30 25.82 -11.56
N LEU A 482 -2.33 26.58 -12.09
CA LEU A 482 -1.97 27.87 -11.51
C LEU A 482 -3.11 28.90 -11.63
N LEU A 483 -3.81 28.94 -12.77
CA LEU A 483 -5.01 29.76 -12.95
C LEU A 483 -6.13 29.35 -11.98
N ASN A 484 -6.40 28.05 -11.83
CA ASN A 484 -7.38 27.53 -10.88
C ASN A 484 -7.01 27.87 -9.44
N LEU A 485 -5.71 27.91 -9.10
CA LEU A 485 -5.24 28.30 -7.78
C LEU A 485 -5.58 29.77 -7.51
N LEU A 486 -5.34 30.64 -8.50
CA LEU A 486 -5.69 32.05 -8.42
C LEU A 486 -7.19 32.28 -8.27
N LEU A 487 -8.03 31.50 -8.98
CA LEU A 487 -9.50 31.55 -8.80
C LEU A 487 -9.91 31.10 -7.39
N ARG A 488 -9.25 30.10 -6.81
CA ARG A 488 -9.46 29.70 -5.41
C ARG A 488 -9.06 30.81 -4.44
N PHE A 489 -7.93 31.50 -4.69
CA PHE A 489 -7.55 32.68 -3.93
C PHE A 489 -8.55 33.83 -4.07
N GLN A 490 -9.04 34.10 -5.28
CA GLN A 490 -10.06 35.14 -5.52
C GLN A 490 -11.33 34.88 -4.70
N LYS A 491 -11.82 33.63 -4.68
CA LYS A 491 -12.96 33.22 -3.84
C LYS A 491 -12.63 33.27 -2.34
N TRP A 492 -11.40 33.00 -1.95
CA TRP A 492 -11.00 33.00 -0.55
C TRP A 492 -10.86 34.42 0.03
N ILE A 493 -10.44 35.39 -0.77
CA ILE A 493 -10.29 36.80 -0.38
C ILE A 493 -11.64 37.49 -0.17
N SER A 494 -12.74 36.98 -0.75
CA SER A 494 -14.07 37.58 -0.57
C SER A 494 -14.69 37.38 0.82
N LYS A 495 -13.97 36.71 1.73
CA LYS A 495 -14.33 36.60 3.14
C LYS A 495 -14.28 37.95 3.86
N PRO A 496 -14.99 38.12 5.00
CA PRO A 496 -14.83 39.30 5.85
C PRO A 496 -13.36 39.57 6.20
N VAL A 497 -12.96 40.85 6.23
CA VAL A 497 -11.57 41.26 6.46
C VAL A 497 -11.06 40.77 7.81
N GLU A 498 -11.94 40.64 8.81
CA GLU A 498 -11.66 40.14 10.15
C GLU A 498 -11.29 38.64 10.17
N GLU A 499 -11.69 37.88 9.14
CA GLU A 499 -11.37 36.46 8.99
C GLU A 499 -10.08 36.23 8.19
N LEU A 500 -9.57 37.26 7.49
CA LEU A 500 -8.36 37.15 6.70
C LEU A 500 -7.10 37.21 7.58
N PRO A 501 -6.08 36.40 7.27
CA PRO A 501 -4.80 36.48 7.98
C PRO A 501 -4.03 37.75 7.60
N THR A 502 -2.99 38.05 8.37
CA THR A 502 -2.03 39.09 7.98
C THR A 502 -1.29 38.70 6.70
N LEU A 503 -0.88 39.71 5.91
CA LEU A 503 -0.10 39.48 4.69
C LEU A 503 1.22 38.72 4.98
N GLU A 504 1.84 38.97 6.13
CA GLU A 504 3.06 38.30 6.56
C GLU A 504 2.84 36.78 6.79
N SER A 505 1.75 36.39 7.45
CA SER A 505 1.39 34.98 7.65
C SER A 505 0.99 34.28 6.34
N LEU A 506 0.31 34.99 5.44
CA LEU A 506 0.00 34.49 4.11
C LEU A 506 1.29 34.21 3.32
N SER A 507 2.20 35.20 3.25
CA SER A 507 3.50 35.08 2.58
C SER A 507 4.34 33.96 3.18
N PHE A 508 4.39 33.85 4.52
CA PHE A 508 5.10 32.77 5.20
C PHE A 508 4.57 31.39 4.81
N THR A 509 3.25 31.20 4.84
CA THR A 509 2.63 29.90 4.54
C THR A 509 2.77 29.53 3.06
N ALA A 510 2.54 30.49 2.16
CA ALA A 510 2.67 30.27 0.72
C ALA A 510 4.12 29.92 0.32
N ASN A 511 5.11 30.59 0.93
CA ASN A 511 6.50 30.40 0.57
C ASN A 511 7.16 29.20 1.27
N THR A 512 6.71 28.80 2.46
CA THR A 512 7.40 27.73 3.23
C THR A 512 6.59 26.46 3.40
N GLY A 513 5.26 26.53 3.25
CA GLY A 513 4.34 25.42 3.48
C GLY A 513 3.73 24.84 2.20
N ARG A 514 4.33 25.10 1.03
CA ARG A 514 3.88 24.65 -0.29
C ARG A 514 5.05 24.14 -1.12
N SER A 515 4.75 23.25 -2.06
CA SER A 515 5.69 22.87 -3.12
C SER A 515 5.88 24.01 -4.13
N HIS A 516 7.05 24.08 -4.76
CA HIS A 516 7.38 25.05 -5.80
C HIS A 516 7.65 24.40 -7.16
N TYR A 517 6.60 24.25 -7.96
CA TYR A 517 6.59 23.58 -9.26
C TYR A 517 7.13 24.44 -10.42
N GLY A 518 7.07 23.91 -11.65
CA GLY A 518 7.61 24.53 -12.86
C GLY A 518 6.93 25.84 -13.28
N TYR A 519 5.60 25.93 -13.18
CA TYR A 519 4.88 27.19 -13.42
C TYR A 519 4.84 28.00 -12.14
N ARG A 520 5.46 29.19 -12.15
CA ARG A 520 5.70 30.01 -10.96
C ARG A 520 5.19 31.42 -11.15
N LEU A 521 4.63 31.94 -10.07
CA LEU A 521 4.18 33.31 -9.93
C LEU A 521 4.76 33.87 -8.63
N LEU A 522 5.28 35.09 -8.68
CA LEU A 522 5.66 35.83 -7.49
C LEU A 522 5.01 37.20 -7.49
N LEU A 523 4.34 37.53 -6.38
CA LEU A 523 3.65 38.78 -6.17
C LEU A 523 4.36 39.57 -5.07
N ILE A 524 4.73 40.80 -5.35
CA ILE A 524 5.23 41.72 -4.34
C ILE A 524 4.03 42.55 -3.86
N CYS A 525 3.59 42.37 -2.63
CA CYS A 525 2.39 43.00 -2.08
C CYS A 525 2.71 43.86 -0.86
N ARG A 526 2.02 44.99 -0.72
CA ARG A 526 2.20 45.93 0.41
C ARG A 526 1.22 45.65 1.55
N ASP A 527 0.00 45.27 1.20
CA ASP A 527 -1.07 44.91 2.11
C ASP A 527 -2.00 43.87 1.46
N MET A 528 -3.03 43.44 2.20
CA MET A 528 -4.03 42.47 1.72
C MET A 528 -4.88 43.01 0.57
N ASP A 529 -5.12 44.32 0.48
CA ASP A 529 -5.92 44.93 -0.59
C ASP A 529 -5.14 44.94 -1.92
N ASP A 530 -3.84 45.25 -1.88
CA ASP A 530 -2.91 45.15 -3.00
C ASP A 530 -2.78 43.70 -3.50
N PHE A 531 -2.72 42.73 -2.59
CA PHE A 531 -2.80 41.30 -2.94
C PHE A 531 -4.12 40.96 -3.65
N ALA A 532 -5.26 41.38 -3.11
CA ALA A 532 -6.58 41.17 -3.71
C ALA A 532 -6.71 41.77 -5.12
N ALA A 533 -6.19 42.99 -5.30
CA ALA A 533 -6.17 43.69 -6.58
C ALA A 533 -5.31 42.94 -7.61
N LYS A 534 -4.13 42.45 -7.21
CA LYS A 534 -3.23 41.67 -8.08
C LYS A 534 -3.82 40.33 -8.48
N ILE A 535 -4.43 39.60 -7.54
CA ILE A 535 -5.15 38.35 -7.85
C ILE A 535 -6.28 38.62 -8.86
N SER A 536 -7.09 39.65 -8.63
CA SER A 536 -8.19 40.01 -9.54
C SER A 536 -7.68 40.40 -10.93
N LYS A 537 -6.58 41.15 -11.01
CA LYS A 537 -5.92 41.53 -12.27
C LYS A 537 -5.43 40.30 -13.04
N LEU A 538 -4.83 39.33 -12.34
CA LEU A 538 -4.32 38.08 -12.94
C LEU A 538 -5.43 37.16 -13.43
N CYS A 539 -6.58 37.12 -12.74
CA CYS A 539 -7.73 36.35 -13.19
C CYS A 539 -8.42 36.94 -14.44
N ALA A 540 -8.29 38.25 -14.66
CA ALA A 540 -8.96 38.96 -15.76
C ALA A 540 -8.10 39.19 -17.01
N SER A 541 -6.77 39.04 -16.92
CA SER A 541 -5.82 39.44 -17.96
C SER A 541 -5.11 38.25 -18.62
N ASP A 542 -4.70 38.40 -19.88
CA ASP A 542 -3.74 37.50 -20.51
C ASP A 542 -2.32 37.84 -20.02
N TRP A 543 -1.67 36.88 -19.36
CA TRP A 543 -0.38 37.05 -18.70
C TRP A 543 0.75 37.37 -19.68
N THR A 544 0.60 37.01 -20.96
CA THR A 544 1.59 37.31 -22.00
C THR A 544 1.69 38.80 -22.32
N THR A 545 0.64 39.56 -22.02
CA THR A 545 0.54 41.01 -22.28
C THR A 545 0.59 41.84 -21.00
N LEU A 546 0.60 41.17 -19.84
CA LEU A 546 0.56 41.81 -18.54
C LEU A 546 1.93 42.41 -18.20
N SER A 547 2.03 43.73 -18.25
CA SER A 547 3.19 44.47 -17.75
C SER A 547 2.85 45.08 -16.39
N ASP A 548 3.44 44.52 -15.33
CA ASP A 548 3.35 45.04 -13.97
C ASP A 548 4.69 44.83 -13.26
N PRO A 549 5.32 45.87 -12.70
CA PRO A 549 6.66 45.78 -12.13
C PRO A 549 6.72 45.01 -10.80
N ASP A 550 5.57 44.62 -10.23
CA ASP A 550 5.45 43.90 -8.96
C ASP A 550 4.83 42.48 -9.13
N ILE A 551 4.63 42.03 -10.38
CA ILE A 551 4.13 40.69 -10.73
C ILE A 551 5.15 40.00 -11.64
N PHE A 552 5.65 38.84 -11.19
CA PHE A 552 6.59 38.02 -11.93
C PHE A 552 5.95 36.68 -12.24
N PHE A 553 6.01 36.25 -13.50
CA PHE A 553 5.51 34.93 -13.92
C PHE A 553 6.53 34.29 -14.85
N GLY A 554 6.69 32.98 -14.71
CA GLY A 554 7.60 32.20 -15.54
C GLY A 554 7.29 30.71 -15.51
N TRP A 555 7.87 30.00 -16.47
CA TRP A 555 7.86 28.56 -16.51
C TRP A 555 9.28 28.05 -16.70
N HIS A 556 9.60 26.96 -16.02
CA HIS A 556 10.83 26.23 -16.25
C HIS A 556 10.66 24.71 -16.13
N LYS A 557 11.55 23.97 -16.79
CA LYS A 557 11.74 22.52 -16.64
C LYS A 557 13.24 22.24 -16.54
N VAL A 558 13.65 21.45 -15.55
CA VAL A 558 15.06 21.09 -15.34
C VAL A 558 15.33 19.75 -16.03
N ILE A 559 16.47 19.62 -16.71
CA ILE A 559 16.91 18.41 -17.39
C ILE A 559 18.34 18.02 -16.95
N SER A 560 18.62 16.71 -16.95
CA SER A 560 19.89 16.13 -16.48
C SER A 560 21.06 16.24 -17.48
N GLN A 561 20.78 16.31 -18.79
CA GLN A 561 21.81 16.39 -19.83
C GLN A 561 21.71 17.67 -20.68
N GLU A 562 22.86 18.12 -21.19
CA GLU A 562 23.01 19.30 -22.02
C GLU A 562 22.41 19.09 -23.42
N LYS A 563 21.24 19.68 -23.67
CA LYS A 563 20.68 19.82 -25.03
C LYS A 563 21.43 20.91 -25.80
N ALA A 564 21.83 20.62 -27.04
CA ALA A 564 22.37 21.61 -27.98
C ALA A 564 21.33 22.66 -28.43
N ASP A 565 20.03 22.31 -28.33
CA ASP A 565 18.89 23.12 -28.73
C ASP A 565 17.81 23.08 -27.64
N ARG A 566 17.70 24.14 -26.83
CA ARG A 566 16.73 24.26 -25.72
C ARG A 566 15.63 25.25 -26.05
N GLU A 567 14.38 24.89 -25.77
CA GLU A 567 13.30 25.87 -25.73
C GLU A 567 13.51 26.85 -24.56
N PRO A 568 13.09 28.11 -24.69
CA PRO A 568 13.09 29.05 -23.57
C PRO A 568 12.36 28.47 -22.35
N GLY A 569 13.03 28.42 -21.19
CA GLY A 569 12.52 27.84 -19.94
C GLY A 569 13.10 26.46 -19.60
N ILE A 570 13.78 25.78 -20.51
CA ILE A 570 14.50 24.53 -20.18
C ILE A 570 15.87 24.88 -19.60
N LEU A 571 16.12 24.40 -18.37
CA LEU A 571 17.36 24.62 -17.62
C LEU A 571 18.11 23.30 -17.42
N THR A 572 19.43 23.37 -17.43
CA THR A 572 20.28 22.32 -16.88
C THR A 572 20.37 22.42 -15.36
N GLU A 573 20.70 21.31 -14.71
CA GLU A 573 20.97 21.30 -13.27
C GLU A 573 22.07 22.31 -12.88
N ALA A 574 23.10 22.49 -13.71
CA ALA A 574 24.18 23.46 -13.46
C ALA A 574 23.69 24.92 -13.50
N GLU A 575 22.83 25.26 -14.48
CA GLU A 575 22.21 26.59 -14.56
C GLU A 575 21.29 26.86 -13.36
N GLN A 576 20.48 25.87 -12.98
CA GLN A 576 19.64 25.98 -11.79
C GLN A 576 20.49 26.15 -10.52
N GLN A 577 21.57 25.39 -10.35
CA GLN A 577 22.48 25.54 -9.21
C GLN A 577 23.12 26.94 -9.15
N ALA A 578 23.49 27.52 -10.29
CA ALA A 578 24.00 28.89 -10.34
C ALA A 578 22.94 29.91 -9.88
N MET A 579 21.70 29.77 -10.36
CA MET A 579 20.57 30.61 -9.92
C MET A 579 20.26 30.41 -8.42
N ASN A 580 20.31 29.18 -7.91
CA ASN A 580 20.14 28.88 -6.49
C ASN A 580 21.19 29.60 -5.64
N LYS A 581 22.45 29.64 -6.10
CA LYS A 581 23.53 30.35 -5.42
C LYS A 581 23.27 31.86 -5.38
N ALA A 582 22.81 32.44 -6.48
CA ALA A 582 22.45 33.86 -6.56
C ALA A 582 21.27 34.21 -5.62
N ALA A 583 20.20 33.42 -5.67
CA ALA A 583 19.04 33.60 -4.80
C ALA A 583 19.40 33.49 -3.31
N ASN A 584 20.26 32.52 -2.95
CA ASN A 584 20.74 32.37 -1.57
C ASN A 584 21.61 33.56 -1.12
N ALA A 585 22.41 34.15 -1.99
CA ALA A 585 23.19 35.34 -1.67
C ALA A 585 22.29 36.56 -1.39
N LEU A 586 21.22 36.74 -2.17
CA LEU A 586 20.21 37.78 -1.94
C LEU A 586 19.46 37.56 -0.63
N LEU A 587 19.07 36.32 -0.33
CA LEU A 587 18.43 35.98 0.96
C LEU A 587 19.33 36.33 2.16
N GLN A 588 20.64 36.06 2.07
CA GLN A 588 21.59 36.43 3.12
C GLN A 588 21.74 37.96 3.25
N LYS A 589 21.75 38.70 2.13
CA LYS A 589 21.76 40.17 2.13
C LYS A 589 20.50 40.72 2.84
N LEU A 590 19.33 40.23 2.46
CA LEU A 590 18.03 40.61 3.06
C LEU A 590 17.99 40.29 4.56
N LEU A 591 18.57 39.15 4.97
CA LEU A 591 18.65 38.75 6.37
C LEU A 591 19.56 39.68 7.19
N LEU A 592 20.73 40.06 6.65
CA LEU A 592 21.68 40.95 7.32
C LEU A 592 21.19 42.39 7.42
N ALA A 593 20.50 42.88 6.38
CA ALA A 593 19.97 44.24 6.34
C ALA A 593 18.78 44.45 7.31
N GLN A 594 18.10 43.37 7.72
CA GLN A 594 16.85 43.41 8.51
C GLN A 594 15.75 44.29 7.88
N SER A 595 15.87 44.61 6.59
CA SER A 595 14.91 45.39 5.81
C SER A 595 14.71 44.74 4.44
N LYS A 596 13.45 44.62 4.00
CA LYS A 596 13.09 44.10 2.68
C LYS A 596 13.14 45.24 1.66
N GLU A 597 14.33 45.52 1.11
CA GLU A 597 14.43 46.50 0.02
C GLU A 597 13.66 45.99 -1.20
N LEU A 598 12.88 46.89 -1.82
CA LEU A 598 12.02 46.54 -2.95
C LEU A 598 12.83 46.01 -4.15
N SER A 599 14.03 46.55 -4.41
CA SER A 599 14.92 46.09 -5.47
C SER A 599 15.36 44.64 -5.28
N ASP A 600 15.71 44.26 -4.06
CA ASP A 600 16.16 42.91 -3.73
C ASP A 600 15.02 41.89 -3.83
N LEU A 601 13.79 42.28 -3.46
CA LEU A 601 12.61 41.42 -3.65
C LEU A 601 12.27 41.23 -5.14
N LYS A 602 12.50 42.24 -5.99
CA LYS A 602 12.30 42.12 -7.44
C LYS A 602 13.32 41.19 -8.08
N GLU A 603 14.59 41.34 -7.74
CA GLU A 603 15.65 40.45 -8.22
C GLU A 603 15.41 39.00 -7.77
N LEU A 604 14.97 38.80 -6.51
CA LEU A 604 14.56 37.48 -6.02
C LEU A 604 13.35 36.92 -6.79
N GLY A 605 12.40 37.79 -7.15
CA GLY A 605 11.25 37.46 -7.98
C GLY A 605 11.63 36.92 -9.35
N GLU A 606 12.53 37.62 -10.04
CA GLU A 606 13.07 37.22 -11.35
C GLU A 606 13.77 35.86 -11.25
N LEU A 607 14.68 35.68 -10.30
CA LEU A 607 15.38 34.41 -10.10
C LEU A 607 14.43 33.26 -9.80
N TYR A 608 13.42 33.47 -8.94
CA TYR A 608 12.46 32.44 -8.57
C TYR A 608 11.64 31.94 -9.76
N VAL A 609 11.07 32.85 -10.56
CA VAL A 609 10.24 32.48 -11.71
C VAL A 609 11.07 31.95 -12.88
N SER A 610 12.36 32.31 -12.95
CA SER A 610 13.32 31.75 -13.89
C SER A 610 13.83 30.37 -13.50
N GLY A 611 13.50 29.84 -12.31
CA GLY A 611 13.77 28.45 -11.93
C GLY A 611 14.65 28.24 -10.70
N ALA A 612 15.09 29.30 -10.01
CA ALA A 612 15.84 29.17 -8.76
C ALA A 612 15.01 28.48 -7.67
N ASP A 613 15.55 27.45 -7.03
CA ASP A 613 15.01 26.85 -5.82
C ASP A 613 15.40 27.69 -4.59
N VAL A 614 14.45 28.52 -4.15
CA VAL A 614 14.65 29.54 -3.12
C VAL A 614 14.40 28.94 -1.74
N ARG A 615 15.38 29.06 -0.83
CA ARG A 615 15.23 28.64 0.57
C ARG A 615 14.45 29.68 1.39
N TRP A 616 13.15 29.76 1.15
CA TRP A 616 12.26 30.76 1.73
C TRP A 616 12.30 30.85 3.27
N SER A 617 12.55 29.73 3.95
CA SER A 617 12.67 29.68 5.41
C SER A 617 13.73 30.64 5.96
N ALA A 618 14.78 30.95 5.20
CA ALA A 618 15.82 31.90 5.59
C ALA A 618 15.27 33.32 5.85
N MET A 619 14.23 33.74 5.12
CA MET A 619 13.60 35.07 5.29
C MET A 619 12.91 35.27 6.65
N TYR A 620 12.61 34.18 7.37
CA TYR A 620 11.78 34.18 8.57
C TYR A 620 12.57 33.76 9.82
N THR A 621 13.90 33.88 9.77
CA THR A 621 14.79 33.38 10.83
C THR A 621 14.61 34.12 12.17
N PHE A 622 14.45 35.45 12.13
CA PHE A 622 14.34 36.29 13.33
C PHE A 622 12.90 36.48 13.84
N LYS A 623 11.92 36.34 12.94
CA LYS A 623 10.49 36.43 13.24
C LYS A 623 9.80 35.34 12.42
N LYS A 624 9.21 34.36 13.10
CA LYS A 624 8.43 33.29 12.47
C LYS A 624 6.95 33.66 12.55
N PRO A 625 6.32 34.06 11.43
CA PRO A 625 4.88 34.25 11.38
C PRO A 625 4.17 32.92 11.64
N ARG A 626 2.90 32.98 12.02
CA ARG A 626 2.07 31.78 12.18
C ARG A 626 1.69 31.24 10.81
N ARG A 627 1.64 29.91 10.64
CA ARG A 627 0.98 29.26 9.51
C ARG A 627 -0.52 29.54 9.55
N VAL A 628 -1.14 29.66 8.38
CA VAL A 628 -2.58 29.93 8.24
C VAL A 628 -3.21 29.04 7.18
N HIS A 629 -4.50 28.76 7.31
CA HIS A 629 -5.22 27.96 6.30
C HIS A 629 -5.39 28.76 5.01
N LEU A 630 -4.66 28.38 3.97
CA LEU A 630 -4.73 28.96 2.64
C LEU A 630 -5.37 27.97 1.65
N PRO A 631 -5.93 28.45 0.53
CA PRO A 631 -6.30 27.58 -0.59
C PRO A 631 -5.21 26.55 -0.92
N VAL A 632 -5.63 25.30 -1.03
CA VAL A 632 -4.78 24.15 -1.36
C VAL A 632 -4.68 23.94 -2.87
N TYR A 633 -3.72 23.14 -3.30
CA TYR A 633 -3.42 22.82 -4.68
C TYR A 633 -4.68 22.38 -5.46
N PRO A 634 -4.96 22.98 -6.62
CA PRO A 634 -6.02 22.53 -7.51
C PRO A 634 -5.52 21.40 -8.40
N PHE A 635 -5.80 20.17 -7.99
CA PHE A 635 -5.52 18.97 -8.79
C PHE A 635 -6.11 19.08 -10.19
N GLU A 636 -5.37 18.58 -11.19
CA GLU A 636 -5.94 18.36 -12.50
C GLU A 636 -7.07 17.32 -12.41
N ARG A 637 -8.19 17.59 -13.09
CA ARG A 637 -9.38 16.73 -13.05
C ARG A 637 -9.34 15.73 -14.21
N LYS A 638 -8.26 14.94 -14.31
CA LYS A 638 -8.15 13.91 -15.36
C LYS A 638 -9.05 12.74 -15.04
N ARG A 639 -9.81 12.27 -16.04
CA ARG A 639 -10.68 11.10 -15.89
C ARG A 639 -9.82 9.83 -15.83
N CYS A 640 -9.92 9.12 -14.71
CA CYS A 640 -9.30 7.85 -14.43
C CYS A 640 -10.42 6.84 -14.12
N TRP A 641 -10.86 6.12 -15.14
CA TRP A 641 -11.91 5.11 -15.02
C TRP A 641 -11.66 4.00 -16.04
N LEU A 642 -12.31 2.86 -15.85
CA LEU A 642 -12.25 1.74 -16.80
C LEU A 642 -12.84 2.15 -18.15
N ASP A 643 -12.31 1.58 -19.23
CA ASP A 643 -12.86 1.82 -20.57
C ASP A 643 -14.06 0.89 -20.83
N ILE A 644 -15.25 1.49 -20.78
CA ILE A 644 -16.53 0.80 -20.97
C ILE A 644 -16.94 0.78 -22.46
N SER A 645 -16.23 1.53 -23.32
CA SER A 645 -16.57 1.68 -24.74
C SER A 645 -16.50 0.36 -25.52
N SER A 646 -15.68 -0.59 -25.06
CA SER A 646 -15.55 -1.94 -25.61
C SER A 646 -16.87 -2.73 -25.57
N LEU A 647 -17.76 -2.45 -24.61
CA LEU A 647 -19.08 -3.10 -24.49
C LEU A 647 -20.08 -2.63 -25.56
N HIS A 648 -19.99 -1.39 -26.05
CA HIS A 648 -20.87 -0.89 -27.12
C HIS A 648 -20.67 -1.60 -28.46
N SER A 649 -19.54 -2.30 -28.64
CA SER A 649 -19.27 -3.10 -29.84
C SER A 649 -20.01 -4.45 -29.87
N LEU A 650 -20.52 -4.91 -28.72
CA LEU A 650 -21.22 -6.21 -28.59
C LEU A 650 -22.69 -6.14 -29.08
N ASP A 651 -23.28 -4.95 -29.09
CA ASP A 651 -24.72 -4.77 -29.36
C ASP A 651 -25.08 -4.73 -30.85
N LYS A 652 -24.09 -4.52 -31.75
CA LYS A 652 -24.32 -4.56 -33.20
C LYS A 652 -24.37 -5.97 -33.78
N ASP A 653 -23.86 -6.97 -33.05
CA ASP A 653 -23.87 -8.38 -33.48
C ASP A 653 -25.00 -9.20 -32.80
N ALA A 654 -25.72 -8.62 -31.82
CA ALA A 654 -26.78 -9.30 -31.07
C ALA A 654 -28.07 -9.59 -31.89
N GLY A 655 -28.13 -9.16 -33.15
CA GLY A 655 -29.24 -9.42 -34.07
C GLY A 655 -29.09 -10.66 -34.97
N ARG A 656 -28.03 -11.48 -34.82
CA ARG A 656 -27.87 -12.73 -35.58
C ARG A 656 -27.88 -13.95 -34.66
N GLU A 657 -28.70 -14.92 -35.04
CA GLU A 657 -29.01 -16.13 -34.29
C GLU A 657 -27.79 -16.88 -33.74
N LYS A 658 -28.04 -17.51 -32.59
CA LYS A 658 -27.18 -18.42 -31.85
C LYS A 658 -26.60 -19.51 -32.76
N ASP A 659 -25.35 -19.34 -33.19
CA ASP A 659 -24.49 -20.46 -33.55
C ASP A 659 -23.00 -20.14 -33.30
N LYS A 660 -22.41 -20.94 -32.41
CA LYS A 660 -20.96 -21.18 -32.19
C LYS A 660 -20.03 -19.96 -32.32
N VAL A 661 -19.83 -19.25 -31.21
CA VAL A 661 -18.68 -18.33 -31.07
C VAL A 661 -17.41 -19.16 -30.88
N ALA A 662 -16.60 -19.24 -31.94
CA ALA A 662 -15.22 -19.71 -31.88
C ALA A 662 -14.36 -18.74 -31.03
N PRO A 663 -13.31 -19.21 -30.34
CA PRO A 663 -12.39 -18.32 -29.63
C PRO A 663 -11.74 -17.36 -30.63
N ARG A 664 -11.87 -16.05 -30.39
CA ARG A 664 -11.10 -15.03 -31.13
C ARG A 664 -9.62 -15.33 -30.92
N LYS A 665 -8.89 -15.60 -32.01
CA LYS A 665 -7.43 -15.61 -32.01
C LYS A 665 -6.96 -14.23 -31.55
N SER A 666 -6.01 -14.20 -30.62
CA SER A 666 -5.26 -13.02 -30.20
C SER A 666 -4.52 -12.42 -31.40
N GLY A 667 -5.18 -11.52 -32.12
CA GLY A 667 -4.51 -10.62 -33.05
C GLY A 667 -3.75 -9.58 -32.23
N GLU A 668 -2.47 -9.37 -32.55
CA GLU A 668 -1.63 -8.33 -31.94
C GLU A 668 -2.38 -7.00 -31.92
N ALA A 669 -2.61 -6.46 -30.72
CA ALA A 669 -3.19 -5.14 -30.57
C ALA A 669 -2.23 -4.12 -31.22
N LYS A 670 -2.73 -3.43 -32.25
CA LYS A 670 -2.02 -2.33 -32.92
C LYS A 670 -1.63 -1.30 -31.84
N LEU A 671 -0.35 -0.90 -31.79
CA LEU A 671 0.08 0.15 -30.85
C LEU A 671 -0.75 1.41 -31.09
N PRO A 672 -1.13 2.15 -30.04
CA PRO A 672 -1.70 3.47 -30.20
C PRO A 672 -0.73 4.35 -30.99
N ASN A 673 -1.26 5.20 -31.86
CA ASN A 673 -0.47 6.25 -32.49
C ASN A 673 -0.14 7.29 -31.40
N VAL A 674 1.09 7.24 -30.90
CA VAL A 674 1.62 8.17 -29.89
C VAL A 674 2.28 9.32 -30.62
N VAL A 675 2.02 10.56 -30.20
CA VAL A 675 2.73 11.73 -30.70
C VAL A 675 4.09 11.81 -30.00
N VAL A 676 5.18 11.79 -30.78
CA VAL A 676 6.55 11.88 -30.25
C VAL A 676 7.02 13.33 -30.31
N ARG A 677 7.57 13.85 -29.20
CA ARG A 677 8.11 15.21 -29.10
C ARG A 677 9.58 15.23 -28.63
N GLY A 678 10.21 16.40 -28.71
CA GLY A 678 11.55 16.65 -28.17
C GLY A 678 12.64 16.97 -29.19
N ARG A 679 12.34 16.99 -30.50
CA ARG A 679 13.29 17.31 -31.60
C ARG A 679 12.80 18.48 -32.48
N LYS A 680 13.68 19.43 -32.83
CA LYS A 680 13.37 20.69 -33.57
C LYS A 680 12.74 20.53 -34.98
N HIS A 681 12.84 19.36 -35.61
CA HIS A 681 12.32 19.08 -36.96
C HIS A 681 11.39 17.86 -37.02
N ASP A 682 10.94 17.35 -35.86
CA ASP A 682 10.22 16.07 -35.75
C ASP A 682 10.92 14.88 -36.43
N THR A 683 12.24 14.95 -36.57
CA THR A 683 13.08 13.86 -37.05
C THR A 683 13.54 13.01 -35.86
N TYR A 684 12.96 11.83 -35.73
CA TYR A 684 13.26 10.83 -34.69
C TYR A 684 13.89 9.59 -35.34
N THR A 685 14.74 8.87 -34.61
CA THR A 685 15.21 7.56 -35.10
C THR A 685 14.06 6.56 -35.11
N ILE A 686 14.15 5.49 -35.92
CA ILE A 686 13.16 4.40 -35.92
C ILE A 686 13.03 3.81 -34.51
N LEU A 687 14.16 3.69 -33.81
CA LEU A 687 14.22 3.16 -32.46
C LEU A 687 13.55 4.08 -31.43
N GLU A 688 13.78 5.40 -31.51
CA GLU A 688 13.09 6.38 -30.67
C GLU A 688 11.57 6.34 -30.89
N GLN A 689 11.12 6.17 -32.14
CA GLN A 689 9.69 6.05 -32.47
C GLN A 689 9.08 4.76 -31.89
N GLU A 690 9.72 3.61 -32.11
CA GLU A 690 9.23 2.33 -31.58
C GLU A 690 9.17 2.32 -30.06
N LEU A 691 10.23 2.79 -29.38
CA LEU A 691 10.26 2.93 -27.93
C LEU A 691 9.16 3.88 -27.43
N ALA A 692 8.95 5.02 -28.09
CA ALA A 692 7.88 5.95 -27.73
C ALA A 692 6.49 5.33 -27.86
N HIS A 693 6.23 4.52 -28.90
CA HIS A 693 4.97 3.79 -29.04
C HIS A 693 4.78 2.73 -27.94
N ILE A 694 5.84 2.02 -27.56
CA ILE A 694 5.77 1.03 -26.47
C ILE A 694 5.56 1.72 -25.13
N TRP A 695 6.29 2.82 -24.86
CA TRP A 695 6.12 3.62 -23.65
C TRP A 695 4.70 4.16 -23.55
N GLY A 696 4.17 4.74 -24.63
CA GLY A 696 2.79 5.22 -24.65
C GLY A 696 1.75 4.11 -24.47
N TYR A 697 1.98 2.91 -25.01
CA TYR A 697 1.10 1.76 -24.76
C TYR A 697 1.13 1.28 -23.30
N VAL A 698 2.32 1.13 -22.72
CA VAL A 698 2.49 0.57 -21.37
C VAL A 698 2.04 1.55 -20.28
N LEU A 699 2.37 2.83 -20.43
CA LEU A 699 2.03 3.90 -19.49
C LEU A 699 0.64 4.51 -19.76
N GLY A 700 0.07 4.27 -20.94
CA GLY A 700 -1.20 4.87 -21.36
C GLY A 700 -1.07 6.35 -21.72
N LEU A 701 0.03 6.74 -22.37
CA LEU A 701 0.29 8.11 -22.80
C LEU A 701 -0.07 8.29 -24.28
N GLU A 702 -0.75 9.39 -24.61
CA GLU A 702 -1.06 9.79 -26.00
C GLU A 702 0.11 10.55 -26.65
N GLU A 703 0.97 11.16 -25.84
CA GLU A 703 2.13 11.94 -26.25
C GLU A 703 3.31 11.66 -25.31
N VAL A 704 4.53 11.56 -25.86
CA VAL A 704 5.75 11.33 -25.09
C VAL A 704 6.89 12.19 -25.64
N ASP A 705 7.60 12.94 -24.76
CA ASP A 705 8.87 13.57 -25.13
C ASP A 705 10.01 12.58 -24.95
N VAL A 706 10.90 12.46 -25.94
CA VAL A 706 12.00 11.49 -25.89
C VAL A 706 12.99 11.72 -24.74
N HIS A 707 12.93 12.88 -24.09
CA HIS A 707 13.75 13.24 -22.94
C HIS A 707 13.00 13.18 -21.60
N ASP A 708 11.75 12.74 -21.58
CA ASP A 708 11.02 12.54 -20.33
C ASP A 708 11.64 11.39 -19.53
N ASN A 709 11.80 11.62 -18.22
CA ASN A 709 12.31 10.62 -17.31
C ASN A 709 11.24 9.55 -17.04
N PHE A 710 11.62 8.28 -17.12
CA PHE A 710 10.74 7.13 -16.91
C PHE A 710 9.94 7.21 -15.60
N TYR A 711 10.58 7.60 -14.49
CA TYR A 711 9.90 7.73 -13.20
C TYR A 711 8.96 8.94 -13.15
N GLU A 712 9.27 10.03 -13.85
CA GLU A 712 8.40 11.21 -13.93
C GLU A 712 7.12 10.93 -14.73
N LEU A 713 7.19 10.00 -15.69
CA LEU A 713 6.03 9.49 -16.42
C LEU A 713 5.21 8.45 -15.63
N GLY A 714 5.64 8.16 -14.40
CA GLY A 714 5.02 7.19 -13.51
C GLY A 714 5.36 5.74 -13.82
N GLY A 715 6.55 5.51 -14.36
CA GLY A 715 7.18 4.19 -14.38
C GLY A 715 7.71 3.79 -13.00
N ASP A 716 7.64 2.50 -12.68
CA ASP A 716 8.22 1.90 -11.49
C ASP A 716 8.91 0.56 -11.84
N SER A 717 9.42 -0.17 -10.85
CA SER A 717 10.10 -1.45 -11.06
C SER A 717 9.19 -2.54 -11.67
N ILE A 718 7.87 -2.51 -11.43
CA ILE A 718 6.90 -3.46 -11.98
C ILE A 718 6.58 -3.10 -13.44
N ILE A 719 6.35 -1.81 -13.70
CA ILE A 719 6.14 -1.27 -15.04
C ILE A 719 7.38 -1.45 -15.90
N ALA A 720 8.58 -1.34 -15.33
CA ALA A 720 9.84 -1.59 -16.03
C ALA A 720 9.90 -3.04 -16.55
N ILE A 721 9.53 -4.03 -15.73
CA ILE A 721 9.44 -5.43 -16.17
C ILE A 721 8.45 -5.58 -17.33
N LYS A 722 7.28 -4.94 -17.26
CA LYS A 722 6.29 -4.94 -18.35
C LYS A 722 6.81 -4.25 -19.61
N MET A 723 7.51 -3.13 -19.46
CA MET A 723 8.13 -2.37 -20.54
C MET A 723 9.15 -3.25 -21.28
N ILE A 724 10.06 -3.89 -20.55
CA ILE A 724 11.04 -4.82 -21.09
C ILE A 724 10.35 -5.98 -21.82
N ASN A 725 9.32 -6.58 -21.23
CA ASN A 725 8.57 -7.66 -21.87
C ASN A 725 7.93 -7.22 -23.21
N GLU A 726 7.41 -5.99 -23.30
CA GLU A 726 6.84 -5.47 -24.55
C GLU A 726 7.93 -5.10 -25.57
N ILE A 727 9.07 -4.55 -25.12
CA ILE A 727 10.26 -4.30 -25.97
C ILE A 727 10.77 -5.61 -26.55
N SER A 728 10.99 -6.64 -25.74
CA SER A 728 11.48 -7.94 -26.21
C SER A 728 10.50 -8.63 -27.16
N LYS A 729 9.18 -8.52 -26.92
CA LYS A 729 8.16 -9.07 -27.83
C LYS A 729 8.16 -8.38 -29.19
N ARG A 730 8.31 -7.05 -29.24
CA ARG A 730 8.04 -6.26 -30.46
C ARG A 730 9.29 -5.92 -31.25
N MET A 731 10.41 -5.68 -30.56
CA MET A 731 11.68 -5.27 -31.16
C MET A 731 12.66 -6.42 -31.32
N ASN A 732 12.33 -7.60 -30.78
CA ASN A 732 13.17 -8.80 -30.80
C ASN A 732 14.60 -8.54 -30.28
N ARG A 733 14.74 -7.67 -29.28
CA ARG A 733 15.98 -7.35 -28.57
C ARG A 733 15.89 -7.83 -27.11
N GLU A 734 16.96 -8.45 -26.62
CA GLU A 734 17.10 -8.79 -25.19
C GLU A 734 17.61 -7.56 -24.45
N VAL A 735 16.84 -7.11 -23.46
CA VAL A 735 17.18 -5.95 -22.64
C VAL A 735 16.86 -6.29 -21.20
N GLU A 736 17.73 -5.96 -20.26
CA GLU A 736 17.49 -6.21 -18.84
C GLU A 736 16.77 -5.02 -18.20
N VAL A 737 16.09 -5.26 -17.07
CA VAL A 737 15.45 -4.17 -16.31
C VAL A 737 16.47 -3.13 -15.87
N GLN A 738 17.68 -3.57 -15.49
CA GLN A 738 18.76 -2.68 -15.06
C GLN A 738 19.19 -1.70 -16.17
N ASP A 739 19.10 -2.09 -17.44
CA ASP A 739 19.44 -1.22 -18.57
C ASP A 739 18.47 -0.03 -18.67
N LEU A 740 17.15 -0.29 -18.55
CA LEU A 740 16.14 0.77 -18.52
C LEU A 740 16.28 1.67 -17.29
N LEU A 741 16.63 1.11 -16.14
CA LEU A 741 16.83 1.89 -14.91
C LEU A 741 18.11 2.72 -14.91
N THR A 742 19.07 2.38 -15.78
CA THR A 742 20.31 3.14 -15.97
C THR A 742 20.13 4.23 -17.04
N HIS A 743 19.26 3.98 -18.03
CA HIS A 743 18.96 4.89 -19.14
C HIS A 743 17.50 5.34 -19.09
N LEU A 744 17.24 6.33 -18.24
CA LEU A 744 15.87 6.72 -17.84
C LEU A 744 15.08 7.50 -18.89
N THR A 745 15.63 7.82 -20.06
CA THR A 745 14.92 8.53 -21.14
C THR A 745 14.89 7.70 -22.42
N ILE A 746 13.90 7.91 -23.29
CA ILE A 746 13.82 7.22 -24.59
C ILE A 746 15.06 7.51 -25.42
N SER A 747 15.56 8.74 -25.42
CA SER A 747 16.74 9.12 -26.20
C SER A 747 18.02 8.44 -25.70
N ASP A 748 18.24 8.41 -24.37
CA ASP A 748 19.40 7.74 -23.77
C ASP A 748 19.34 6.22 -24.00
N PHE A 749 18.15 5.64 -23.83
CA PHE A 749 17.94 4.21 -24.00
C PHE A 749 18.03 3.78 -25.46
N ALA A 750 17.54 4.60 -26.39
CA ALA A 750 17.72 4.39 -27.82
C ALA A 750 19.21 4.43 -28.21
N ALA A 751 19.97 5.40 -27.69
CA ALA A 751 21.40 5.50 -27.94
C ALA A 751 22.17 4.29 -27.40
N PHE A 752 21.82 3.81 -26.20
CA PHE A 752 22.37 2.57 -25.62
C PHE A 752 22.09 1.35 -26.51
N LEU A 753 20.83 1.19 -26.94
CA LEU A 753 20.41 0.07 -27.77
C LEU A 753 21.00 0.11 -29.20
N ASP A 754 21.23 1.30 -29.77
CA ASP A 754 21.91 1.45 -31.06
C ASP A 754 23.41 1.17 -30.95
N ALA A 755 24.06 1.58 -29.85
CA ALA A 755 25.45 1.25 -29.56
C ALA A 755 25.66 -0.27 -29.40
N ALA A 756 24.70 -0.98 -28.78
CA ALA A 756 24.70 -2.44 -28.66
C ALA A 756 24.45 -3.14 -30.02
N GLY A 757 23.52 -2.62 -30.83
CA GLY A 757 23.20 -3.20 -32.15
C GLY A 757 24.31 -3.09 -33.19
N HIS A 758 25.15 -2.05 -33.14
CA HIS A 758 26.32 -1.91 -34.02
C HIS A 758 27.44 -2.91 -33.75
N VAL A 759 27.50 -3.49 -32.54
CA VAL A 759 28.42 -4.58 -32.20
C VAL A 759 27.92 -5.90 -32.81
N GLU A 760 26.62 -6.18 -32.75
CA GLU A 760 26.00 -7.38 -33.34
C GLU A 760 26.05 -7.38 -34.89
N GLU A 761 25.90 -6.22 -35.53
CA GLU A 761 25.94 -6.11 -37.00
C GLU A 761 27.36 -6.34 -37.58
N GLN A 762 28.41 -6.03 -36.80
CA GLN A 762 29.79 -6.36 -37.15
C GLN A 762 30.10 -7.86 -37.00
N VAL A 763 29.46 -8.53 -36.03
CA VAL A 763 29.55 -9.98 -35.84
C VAL A 763 28.77 -10.73 -36.93
N ALA A 764 27.57 -10.25 -37.30
CA ALA A 764 26.76 -10.85 -38.36
C ALA A 764 27.39 -10.73 -39.76
N LYS A 765 28.15 -9.66 -40.05
CA LYS A 765 28.95 -9.53 -41.29
C LYS A 765 30.13 -10.50 -41.36
N ALA A 766 30.65 -10.94 -40.21
CA ALA A 766 31.68 -11.98 -40.15
C ALA A 766 31.09 -13.38 -40.38
N GLU A 767 29.85 -13.62 -39.94
CA GLU A 767 29.15 -14.90 -40.10
C GLU A 767 28.56 -15.10 -41.50
N ALA A 768 28.14 -14.03 -42.20
CA ALA A 768 27.62 -14.09 -43.56
C ALA A 768 28.66 -14.50 -44.64
N ALA A 769 29.94 -14.58 -44.29
CA ALA A 769 31.01 -15.11 -45.15
C ALA A 769 31.13 -16.65 -45.08
N ALA A 770 30.45 -17.30 -44.13
CA ALA A 770 30.51 -18.73 -43.92
C ALA A 770 29.16 -19.39 -44.23
N THR A 771 29.12 -20.05 -45.40
CA THR A 771 28.28 -21.21 -45.71
C THR A 771 26.95 -20.95 -46.42
N THR A 772 27.08 -20.80 -47.73
CA THR A 772 26.17 -21.31 -48.75
C THR A 772 26.02 -22.84 -48.63
N VAL A 773 24.79 -23.38 -48.70
CA VAL A 773 24.33 -24.53 -49.53
C VAL A 773 23.03 -25.16 -48.97
N GLN A 774 21.93 -24.79 -49.63
CA GLN A 774 20.78 -25.60 -50.11
C GLN A 774 19.87 -26.40 -49.15
N ASP A 775 18.65 -25.87 -49.03
CA ASP A 775 17.37 -26.48 -49.44
C ASP A 775 17.39 -27.93 -49.99
N ILE A 776 16.46 -28.77 -49.50
CA ILE A 776 15.46 -29.46 -50.32
C ILE A 776 14.37 -30.15 -49.45
N GLN A 777 13.14 -29.67 -49.66
CA GLN A 777 11.86 -30.40 -49.72
C GLN A 777 11.14 -30.88 -48.45
N GLN A 778 10.12 -30.06 -48.13
CA GLN A 778 8.72 -30.47 -47.92
C GLN A 778 8.33 -31.79 -48.63
N ARG A 779 7.58 -32.66 -47.93
CA ARG A 779 6.38 -33.35 -48.46
C ARG A 779 5.54 -34.06 -47.38
N ASN A 780 4.30 -33.58 -47.25
CA ASN A 780 3.04 -34.31 -46.99
C ASN A 780 2.76 -34.98 -45.62
N ALA A 781 2.08 -34.21 -44.75
CA ALA A 781 0.64 -34.28 -44.43
C ALA A 781 -0.09 -35.64 -44.19
N LYS A 782 -0.89 -35.61 -43.10
CA LYS A 782 -2.07 -36.44 -42.71
C LYS A 782 -1.73 -37.82 -42.13
N SER A 783 -2.28 -38.28 -41.02
CA SER A 783 -3.40 -37.87 -40.15
C SER A 783 -3.35 -38.74 -38.88
N ARG A 784 -3.76 -38.21 -37.71
CA ARG A 784 -4.71 -38.88 -36.80
C ARG A 784 -5.16 -37.91 -35.69
N GLN A 785 -6.48 -37.81 -35.57
CA GLN A 785 -7.23 -37.01 -34.59
C GLN A 785 -7.32 -37.73 -33.23
N GLY A 786 -7.49 -36.92 -32.18
CA GLY A 786 -7.81 -37.28 -30.78
C GLY A 786 -6.60 -36.95 -29.90
N THR A 787 -6.58 -35.97 -28.99
CA THR A 787 -7.65 -35.47 -28.12
C THR A 787 -7.32 -34.03 -27.71
N GLN A 788 -8.36 -33.20 -27.59
CA GLN A 788 -8.30 -31.77 -27.31
C GLN A 788 -8.10 -31.54 -25.79
N ILE A 789 -6.93 -31.03 -25.38
CA ILE A 789 -6.68 -30.56 -24.00
C ILE A 789 -6.84 -29.03 -23.98
N LYS A 790 -7.67 -28.55 -23.05
CA LYS A 790 -7.94 -27.13 -22.80
C LYS A 790 -6.67 -26.43 -22.28
N ARG A 791 -6.22 -25.35 -22.93
CA ARG A 791 -5.20 -24.43 -22.39
C ARG A 791 -5.87 -23.45 -21.41
N GLY A 792 -5.78 -23.75 -20.12
CA GLY A 792 -6.05 -22.83 -19.01
C GLY A 792 -4.74 -22.47 -18.30
N SER A 793 -4.66 -21.24 -17.78
CA SER A 793 -3.73 -20.72 -16.76
C SER A 793 -2.27 -21.20 -16.76
N TYR A 794 -1.37 -20.35 -17.27
CA TYR A 794 0.08 -20.45 -17.01
C TYR A 794 0.54 -19.30 -16.10
N ALA A 795 -0.09 -19.19 -14.92
CA ALA A 795 0.35 -18.27 -13.86
C ALA A 795 1.13 -18.99 -12.73
N ASP A 796 1.12 -20.33 -12.70
CA ASP A 796 1.66 -21.12 -11.58
C ASP A 796 2.62 -22.22 -12.04
N VAL A 797 3.64 -21.89 -12.83
CA VAL A 797 4.77 -22.83 -13.10
C VAL A 797 6.11 -22.26 -12.59
N SER A 798 6.07 -21.33 -11.64
CA SER A 798 7.25 -20.88 -10.88
C SER A 798 7.19 -21.21 -9.39
N HIS A 799 6.15 -21.91 -8.98
CA HIS A 799 5.96 -22.49 -7.67
C HIS A 799 5.50 -23.91 -7.99
N LEU A 800 6.39 -24.90 -8.04
CA LEU A 800 6.63 -25.94 -7.04
C LEU A 800 7.80 -26.78 -7.62
N SER A 801 8.94 -27.06 -6.95
CA SER A 801 9.16 -28.35 -6.29
C SER A 801 10.51 -28.46 -5.53
N TRP A 802 11.20 -27.38 -5.16
CA TRP A 802 12.43 -27.48 -4.31
C TRP A 802 12.18 -27.11 -2.84
N ARG A 803 11.33 -26.11 -2.58
CA ARG A 803 10.99 -25.66 -1.21
C ARG A 803 10.13 -26.68 -0.46
N GLN A 804 9.29 -27.45 -1.16
CA GLN A 804 8.52 -28.55 -0.59
C GLN A 804 9.44 -29.65 -0.03
N TRP A 805 10.61 -29.88 -0.64
CA TRP A 805 11.56 -30.93 -0.22
C TRP A 805 12.44 -30.58 0.97
N ASN A 806 12.73 -29.28 1.17
CA ASN A 806 13.41 -28.82 2.39
C ASN A 806 12.60 -29.15 3.67
N CYS A 807 11.29 -29.39 3.54
CA CYS A 807 10.40 -29.73 4.64
C CYS A 807 10.54 -31.20 5.08
N TYR A 808 10.82 -32.12 4.15
CA TYR A 808 10.93 -33.56 4.41
C TYR A 808 12.27 -33.93 5.05
N ASP A 809 13.37 -33.40 4.53
CA ASP A 809 14.73 -33.69 5.02
C ASP A 809 15.00 -33.03 6.38
N ARG A 810 14.45 -31.83 6.61
CA ARG A 810 14.52 -31.14 7.92
C ARG A 810 13.62 -31.79 8.95
N GLY A 811 12.45 -32.28 8.54
CA GLY A 811 11.54 -33.05 9.39
C GLY A 811 12.15 -34.38 9.84
N LEU A 812 12.76 -35.13 8.92
CA LEU A 812 13.48 -36.37 9.25
C LEU A 812 14.72 -36.09 10.12
N ALA A 813 15.48 -35.04 9.83
CA ALA A 813 16.60 -34.60 10.68
C ALA A 813 16.16 -34.20 12.11
N LEU A 814 14.93 -33.70 12.25
CA LEU A 814 14.27 -33.40 13.53
C LEU A 814 13.84 -34.68 14.29
N LEU A 815 13.59 -35.77 13.58
CA LEU A 815 13.15 -37.06 14.11
C LEU A 815 14.32 -37.99 14.45
N MET A 816 15.53 -37.74 13.94
CA MET A 816 16.75 -38.46 14.36
C MET A 816 17.07 -38.10 15.82
N GLU A 817 17.38 -39.11 16.65
CA GLU A 817 17.69 -38.90 18.07
C GLU A 817 18.90 -37.97 18.25
N GLU A 818 18.98 -37.22 19.37
CA GLU A 818 20.08 -36.26 19.62
C GLU A 818 21.49 -36.87 19.46
N GLN A 819 21.64 -38.17 19.72
CA GLN A 819 22.90 -38.90 19.59
C GLN A 819 23.35 -39.12 18.13
N ASP A 820 22.42 -39.13 17.17
CA ASP A 820 22.70 -39.35 15.74
C ASP A 820 22.70 -38.04 14.95
N ALA A 821 22.57 -36.89 15.62
CA ALA A 821 22.52 -35.58 14.98
C ALA A 821 23.75 -35.27 14.08
N HIS A 822 24.90 -35.90 14.36
CA HIS A 822 26.11 -35.77 13.55
C HIS A 822 25.99 -36.40 12.14
N LEU A 823 25.01 -37.28 11.91
CA LEU A 823 24.76 -37.91 10.61
C LEU A 823 23.91 -37.04 9.67
N ILE A 824 23.21 -36.04 10.21
CA ILE A 824 22.32 -35.15 9.44
C ILE A 824 23.04 -34.46 8.27
N PRO A 825 24.25 -33.91 8.44
CA PRO A 825 24.96 -33.26 7.33
C PRO A 825 25.39 -34.26 6.25
N TYR A 826 25.80 -35.48 6.63
CA TYR A 826 26.07 -36.55 5.68
C TYR A 826 24.82 -36.92 4.89
N PHE A 827 23.70 -37.15 5.56
CA PHE A 827 22.43 -37.45 4.89
C PHE A 827 22.09 -36.39 3.83
N LYS A 828 22.23 -35.11 4.16
CA LYS A 828 22.04 -33.99 3.21
C LYS A 828 23.01 -34.02 2.03
N LEU A 829 24.30 -34.32 2.29
CA LEU A 829 25.32 -34.44 1.25
C LEU A 829 24.97 -35.58 0.28
N PHE A 830 24.68 -36.77 0.78
CA PHE A 830 24.35 -37.92 -0.06
C PHE A 830 23.05 -37.71 -0.83
N LEU A 831 22.04 -37.13 -0.20
CA LEU A 831 20.76 -36.84 -0.83
C LEU A 831 20.90 -35.81 -1.96
N GLY A 832 21.59 -34.70 -1.69
CA GLY A 832 21.89 -33.70 -2.71
C GLY A 832 22.71 -34.28 -3.86
N LEU A 833 23.75 -35.05 -3.55
CA LEU A 833 24.63 -35.64 -4.56
C LEU A 833 23.89 -36.67 -5.43
N LYS A 834 23.06 -37.55 -4.85
CA LYS A 834 22.23 -38.52 -5.58
C LYS A 834 21.25 -37.85 -6.55
N ARG A 835 20.63 -36.74 -6.14
CA ARG A 835 19.66 -35.98 -6.95
C ARG A 835 20.32 -35.11 -8.00
N GLY A 836 21.45 -34.50 -7.67
CA GLY A 836 22.21 -33.63 -8.56
C GLY A 836 23.07 -34.39 -9.58
N TYR A 837 23.53 -35.61 -9.28
CA TYR A 837 24.48 -36.37 -10.10
C TYR A 837 24.05 -37.82 -10.34
N GLN A 838 24.54 -38.41 -11.43
CA GLN A 838 24.22 -39.78 -11.83
C GLN A 838 25.07 -40.79 -11.05
N LEU A 839 24.46 -41.39 -10.01
CA LEU A 839 25.11 -42.29 -9.05
C LEU A 839 24.44 -43.68 -8.95
N ASP A 840 23.63 -44.04 -9.93
CA ASP A 840 22.89 -45.31 -9.94
C ASP A 840 23.85 -46.51 -9.90
N ALA A 841 24.95 -46.44 -10.65
CA ALA A 841 26.00 -47.48 -10.67
C ALA A 841 26.80 -47.56 -9.36
N GLU A 842 26.75 -46.51 -8.54
CA GLU A 842 27.42 -46.41 -7.24
C GLU A 842 26.53 -46.87 -6.07
N GLY A 843 25.30 -47.34 -6.36
CA GLY A 843 24.34 -47.83 -5.36
C GLY A 843 23.44 -46.73 -4.78
N TYR A 844 23.26 -45.62 -5.49
CA TYR A 844 22.35 -44.51 -5.15
C TYR A 844 21.42 -44.23 -6.34
N PRO A 845 20.43 -45.10 -6.60
CA PRO A 845 19.53 -44.95 -7.75
C PRO A 845 18.61 -43.76 -7.56
N TYR A 846 18.33 -43.00 -8.62
CA TYR A 846 17.35 -41.92 -8.62
C TYR A 846 16.23 -42.24 -9.61
N SER A 847 14.98 -42.21 -9.14
CA SER A 847 13.79 -42.45 -9.95
C SER A 847 12.71 -41.45 -9.55
N TYR A 848 12.12 -40.80 -10.54
CA TYR A 848 11.07 -39.78 -10.37
C TYR A 848 9.66 -40.28 -10.79
N ARG A 849 9.41 -41.61 -10.81
CA ARG A 849 8.18 -42.17 -11.43
C ARG A 849 6.88 -41.96 -10.61
N GLU A 850 5.84 -41.54 -11.34
CA GLU A 850 4.37 -41.49 -11.12
C GLU A 850 3.83 -40.88 -9.81
N HIS A 851 2.95 -39.88 -9.96
CA HIS A 851 2.30 -39.05 -8.92
C HIS A 851 1.45 -39.80 -7.87
N ALA A 852 1.43 -41.13 -7.88
CA ALA A 852 0.54 -41.93 -7.04
C ALA A 852 1.08 -42.24 -5.63
N GLU A 853 2.32 -41.86 -5.31
CA GLU A 853 2.91 -42.08 -3.99
C GLU A 853 3.30 -40.73 -3.37
N VAL A 854 2.30 -40.02 -2.85
CA VAL A 854 2.55 -39.04 -1.79
C VAL A 854 3.15 -39.85 -0.63
N MET A 855 4.34 -39.44 -0.17
CA MET A 855 5.19 -40.01 0.91
C MET A 855 6.43 -40.80 0.42
N GLY A 856 7.57 -40.09 0.34
CA GLY A 856 8.92 -40.67 0.34
C GLY A 856 9.27 -41.50 -0.89
N TYR A 857 10.15 -40.99 -1.76
CA TYR A 857 10.69 -41.81 -2.84
C TYR A 857 11.26 -43.11 -2.27
N LEU A 858 10.94 -44.26 -2.85
CA LEU A 858 11.47 -45.56 -2.42
C LEU A 858 12.99 -45.52 -2.21
N SER A 859 13.68 -44.79 -3.09
CA SER A 859 15.12 -44.58 -3.06
C SER A 859 15.63 -43.68 -1.91
N ASP A 860 14.78 -42.85 -1.31
CA ASP A 860 15.10 -42.01 -0.14
C ASP A 860 14.89 -42.80 1.15
N GLU A 861 13.88 -43.67 1.21
CA GLU A 861 13.76 -44.67 2.28
C GLU A 861 14.98 -45.60 2.30
N GLU A 862 15.43 -46.07 1.14
CA GLU A 862 16.69 -46.82 1.00
C GLU A 862 17.91 -46.04 1.51
N MET A 863 17.94 -44.71 1.33
CA MET A 863 19.00 -43.86 1.86
C MET A 863 18.92 -43.76 3.39
N LEU A 864 17.74 -43.50 3.96
CA LEU A 864 17.53 -43.49 5.41
C LEU A 864 17.91 -44.82 6.04
N TYR A 865 17.60 -45.93 5.38
CA TYR A 865 17.95 -47.28 5.83
C TYR A 865 19.45 -47.45 6.00
N LYS A 866 20.24 -46.93 5.06
CA LYS A 866 21.71 -46.91 5.16
C LYS A 866 22.23 -46.10 6.34
N PHE A 867 21.49 -45.08 6.79
CA PHE A 867 21.77 -44.29 7.99
C PHE A 867 21.25 -44.94 9.30
N GLY A 868 20.63 -46.12 9.22
CA GLY A 868 20.12 -46.88 10.36
C GLY A 868 18.68 -46.52 10.74
N TYR A 869 17.90 -45.96 9.81
CA TYR A 869 16.53 -45.52 10.06
C TYR A 869 15.58 -46.06 8.99
N ARG A 870 14.37 -46.47 9.37
CA ARG A 870 13.32 -46.81 8.41
C ARG A 870 12.06 -45.99 8.68
N VAL A 871 11.35 -45.65 7.61
CA VAL A 871 10.08 -44.93 7.70
C VAL A 871 8.97 -45.96 7.92
N LYS A 872 8.10 -45.68 8.89
CA LYS A 872 6.90 -46.47 9.15
C LYS A 872 5.67 -45.60 8.93
N LEU A 873 4.84 -46.00 7.97
CA LEU A 873 3.56 -45.36 7.70
C LEU A 873 2.45 -46.05 8.50
N VAL A 874 1.68 -45.28 9.25
CA VAL A 874 0.56 -45.75 10.07
C VAL A 874 -0.74 -45.17 9.48
N PRO A 875 -1.65 -46.01 8.96
CA PRO A 875 -2.90 -45.52 8.39
C PRO A 875 -3.87 -45.05 9.47
N VAL A 876 -4.59 -43.95 9.19
CA VAL A 876 -5.63 -43.40 10.05
C VAL A 876 -6.99 -43.80 9.49
N THR A 877 -7.55 -44.89 10.03
CA THR A 877 -8.82 -45.46 9.57
C THR A 877 -10.05 -44.77 10.17
N HIS A 878 -9.92 -44.15 11.34
CA HIS A 878 -10.99 -43.52 12.10
C HIS A 878 -10.51 -42.17 12.65
N LEU A 879 -11.14 -41.06 12.22
CA LEU A 879 -10.73 -39.69 12.58
C LEU A 879 -10.89 -39.40 14.07
N ASP A 880 -11.93 -39.95 14.69
CA ASP A 880 -12.18 -39.89 16.13
C ASP A 880 -11.11 -40.58 16.97
N LYS A 881 -10.20 -41.33 16.34
CA LYS A 881 -9.05 -42.03 16.97
C LYS A 881 -7.71 -41.54 16.46
N LEU A 882 -7.69 -40.45 15.68
CA LEU A 882 -6.47 -39.83 15.18
C LEU A 882 -5.56 -39.44 16.36
N HIS A 883 -6.15 -38.82 17.38
CA HIS A 883 -5.42 -38.40 18.55
C HIS A 883 -4.88 -39.55 19.39
N GLU A 884 -5.65 -40.62 19.59
CA GLU A 884 -5.17 -41.84 20.25
C GLU A 884 -3.97 -42.44 19.51
N SER A 885 -4.00 -42.43 18.17
CA SER A 885 -2.94 -42.97 17.33
C SER A 885 -1.65 -42.17 17.42
N ILE A 886 -1.74 -40.84 17.45
CA ILE A 886 -0.60 -39.93 17.62
C ILE A 886 -0.02 -40.04 19.02
N ILE A 887 -0.86 -39.92 20.05
CA ILE A 887 -0.47 -39.98 21.47
C ILE A 887 0.25 -41.29 21.77
N ARG A 888 -0.25 -42.41 21.24
CA ARG A 888 0.39 -43.72 21.42
C ARG A 888 1.83 -43.76 20.92
N GLN A 889 2.15 -43.10 19.80
CA GLN A 889 3.53 -43.05 19.31
C GLN A 889 4.39 -42.13 20.18
N LEU A 890 3.85 -40.98 20.61
CA LEU A 890 4.53 -40.05 21.51
C LEU A 890 4.86 -40.69 22.87
N ASP A 891 3.94 -41.49 23.43
CA ASP A 891 4.16 -42.25 24.68
C ASP A 891 5.27 -43.32 24.54
N HIS A 892 5.49 -43.82 23.32
CA HIS A 892 6.62 -44.69 23.01
C HIS A 892 7.93 -43.91 22.75
N GLY A 893 7.94 -42.61 23.02
CA GLY A 893 9.09 -41.72 22.81
C GLY A 893 9.35 -41.40 21.34
N LYS A 894 8.39 -41.67 20.45
CA LYS A 894 8.54 -41.46 19.01
C LYS A 894 7.80 -40.21 18.58
N PRO A 895 8.51 -39.15 18.12
CA PRO A 895 7.85 -38.01 17.53
C PRO A 895 7.13 -38.42 16.25
N VAL A 896 6.04 -37.72 15.95
CA VAL A 896 5.08 -38.12 14.94
C VAL A 896 5.03 -37.06 13.84
N MET A 897 5.26 -37.47 12.60
CA MET A 897 5.21 -36.56 11.46
C MET A 897 3.90 -36.73 10.71
N VAL A 898 3.29 -35.59 10.40
CA VAL A 898 1.96 -35.48 9.84
C VAL A 898 2.12 -34.65 8.56
N ALA A 899 1.86 -35.26 7.41
CA ALA A 899 1.88 -34.56 6.13
C ALA A 899 0.47 -34.09 5.78
N PHE A 900 0.38 -32.86 5.26
CA PHE A 900 -0.86 -32.28 4.78
C PHE A 900 -0.75 -32.07 3.28
N ASP A 901 -1.86 -32.26 2.58
CA ASP A 901 -2.01 -31.77 1.21
C ASP A 901 -2.12 -30.24 1.22
N GLU A 902 -1.83 -29.59 0.08
CA GLU A 902 -1.46 -28.17 -0.14
C GLU A 902 -2.33 -27.06 0.50
N TYR A 903 -3.41 -27.41 1.22
CA TYR A 903 -4.45 -26.47 1.68
C TYR A 903 -4.54 -26.23 3.18
N TYR A 904 -3.76 -26.92 4.03
CA TYR A 904 -3.95 -26.83 5.48
C TYR A 904 -2.65 -26.63 6.26
N THR A 905 -2.29 -25.37 6.51
CA THR A 905 -1.25 -24.98 7.48
C THR A 905 -1.89 -24.36 8.72
N PHE A 906 -1.41 -24.74 9.91
CA PHE A 906 -1.76 -24.08 11.17
C PHE A 906 -1.21 -22.64 11.18
N TYR A 907 -2.07 -21.64 10.99
CA TYR A 907 -1.70 -20.23 11.08
C TYR A 907 -2.10 -19.63 12.41
N THR A 908 -1.11 -19.17 13.18
CA THR A 908 -1.25 -18.02 14.08
C THR A 908 -1.13 -16.71 13.28
N PRO A 909 -1.86 -15.63 13.62
CA PRO A 909 -2.08 -14.44 12.79
C PRO A 909 -0.84 -13.54 12.52
N GLN A 910 0.39 -14.00 12.74
CA GLN A 910 1.61 -13.18 12.63
C GLN A 910 2.50 -13.49 11.42
N TYR A 911 2.18 -14.47 10.57
CA TYR A 911 3.01 -14.80 9.41
C TYR A 911 2.23 -14.63 8.10
N GLN A 912 2.53 -13.54 7.38
CA GLN A 912 2.26 -13.39 5.94
C GLN A 912 3.60 -13.49 5.19
N LYS A 913 3.95 -14.69 4.71
CA LYS A 913 4.93 -14.88 3.61
C LYS A 913 4.87 -16.31 3.05
N GLU A 914 4.65 -16.38 1.74
CA GLU A 914 4.90 -17.44 0.74
C GLU A 914 4.62 -18.92 1.10
N HIS A 915 3.79 -19.53 0.24
CA HIS A 915 3.31 -20.91 0.30
C HIS A 915 4.40 -21.96 0.00
N THR A 916 4.56 -22.93 0.90
CA THR A 916 5.36 -24.16 0.72
C THR A 916 4.66 -25.29 1.46
N ASP A 917 4.49 -26.49 0.91
CA ASP A 917 3.90 -27.63 1.64
C ASP A 917 4.52 -27.79 3.03
N HIS A 918 3.70 -27.77 4.08
CA HIS A 918 4.22 -27.70 5.44
C HIS A 918 4.18 -29.06 6.13
N LEU A 919 5.34 -29.70 6.26
CA LEU A 919 5.49 -30.82 7.19
C LEU A 919 5.51 -30.31 8.64
N THR A 920 4.66 -30.92 9.47
CA THR A 920 4.50 -30.60 10.90
C THR A 920 4.90 -31.81 11.73
N VAL A 921 5.83 -31.61 12.67
CA VAL A 921 6.30 -32.66 13.59
C VAL A 921 5.65 -32.46 14.95
N ILE A 922 4.87 -33.44 15.40
CA ILE A 922 4.29 -33.49 16.74
C ILE A 922 5.31 -34.11 17.68
N THR A 923 5.63 -33.39 18.76
CA THR A 923 6.67 -33.78 19.73
C THR A 923 6.14 -33.93 21.15
N GLY A 924 4.88 -33.55 21.41
CA GLY A 924 4.26 -33.69 22.71
C GLY A 924 2.77 -33.36 22.69
N TYR A 925 2.12 -33.51 23.83
CA TYR A 925 0.69 -33.23 23.97
C TYR A 925 0.35 -32.85 25.42
N ASP A 926 -0.76 -32.13 25.61
CA ASP A 926 -1.37 -31.80 26.91
C ASP A 926 -2.81 -32.32 26.90
N HIS A 927 -3.07 -33.36 27.70
CA HIS A 927 -4.39 -34.01 27.78
C HIS A 927 -5.47 -33.11 28.37
N GLU A 928 -5.14 -32.26 29.35
CA GLU A 928 -6.13 -31.40 30.01
C GLU A 928 -6.60 -30.30 29.07
N LYS A 929 -5.68 -29.77 28.26
CA LYS A 929 -5.96 -28.69 27.30
C LYS A 929 -6.30 -29.17 25.90
N GLN A 930 -6.21 -30.48 25.63
CA GLN A 930 -6.48 -31.09 24.32
C GLN A 930 -5.66 -30.44 23.19
N VAL A 931 -4.36 -30.21 23.46
CA VAL A 931 -3.44 -29.60 22.49
C VAL A 931 -2.21 -30.47 22.26
N TYR A 932 -1.73 -30.47 21.03
CA TYR A 932 -0.41 -30.97 20.65
C TYR A 932 0.64 -29.89 20.77
N THR A 933 1.86 -30.29 21.05
CA THR A 933 3.08 -29.49 20.87
C THR A 933 3.72 -29.88 19.54
N ILE A 934 3.93 -28.90 18.69
CA ILE A 934 4.39 -29.09 17.31
C ILE A 934 5.61 -28.23 17.01
N ILE A 935 6.46 -28.74 16.11
CA ILE A 935 7.67 -28.11 15.59
C ILE A 935 7.55 -28.01 14.07
N ASN A 936 7.92 -26.85 13.52
CA ASN A 936 7.82 -26.53 12.10
C ASN A 936 9.22 -26.17 11.59
N HIS A 937 9.54 -26.65 10.39
CA HIS A 937 10.82 -26.47 9.71
C HIS A 937 11.15 -25.00 9.35
N ASN A 938 10.20 -24.07 9.49
CA ASN A 938 10.41 -22.63 9.25
C ASN A 938 10.99 -21.85 10.45
N HIS A 939 11.12 -22.47 11.62
CA HIS A 939 11.61 -21.81 12.85
C HIS A 939 12.99 -22.33 13.29
N LEU A 940 13.97 -22.22 12.39
CA LEU A 940 15.37 -22.54 12.65
C LEU A 940 16.12 -21.27 13.09
N THR A 941 16.61 -21.22 14.32
CA THR A 941 17.65 -20.25 14.72
C THR A 941 18.99 -20.97 14.91
N ARG A 942 20.03 -20.51 14.19
CA ARG A 942 21.43 -20.94 14.40
C ARG A 942 21.93 -20.23 15.67
N GLY A 943 22.00 -20.96 16.79
CA GLY A 943 22.66 -20.46 18.00
C GLY A 943 24.18 -20.38 17.83
N GLN A 944 24.86 -19.62 18.71
CA GLN A 944 26.32 -19.36 18.69
C GLN A 944 27.23 -20.61 18.73
N ALA A 945 26.67 -21.82 18.91
CA ALA A 945 27.38 -23.09 18.97
C ALA A 945 26.95 -24.10 17.89
N GLN A 946 26.39 -23.65 16.75
CA GLN A 946 25.81 -24.51 15.70
C GLN A 946 24.67 -25.45 16.16
N ARG A 947 24.20 -25.35 17.41
CA ARG A 947 22.98 -26.04 17.85
C ARG A 947 21.76 -25.40 17.20
N ILE A 948 21.03 -26.20 16.46
CA ILE A 948 19.73 -25.82 15.91
C ILE A 948 18.74 -25.70 17.08
N GLN A 949 18.14 -24.53 17.27
CA GLN A 949 16.99 -24.35 18.16
C GLN A 949 15.72 -24.24 17.33
N TYR A 950 14.69 -24.98 17.75
CA TYR A 950 13.40 -25.06 17.10
C TYR A 950 12.32 -24.43 17.98
N ASP A 951 11.57 -23.47 17.44
CA ASP A 951 10.42 -22.90 18.16
C ASP A 951 9.26 -23.90 18.21
N LYS A 952 8.65 -24.02 19.39
CA LYS A 952 7.50 -24.90 19.64
C LYS A 952 6.21 -24.10 19.62
N PHE A 953 5.20 -24.61 18.92
CA PHE A 953 3.85 -24.05 18.90
C PHE A 953 2.84 -25.13 19.32
N SER A 954 1.60 -24.72 19.59
CA SER A 954 0.54 -25.64 20.01
C SER A 954 -0.66 -25.59 19.08
N THR A 955 -1.25 -26.73 18.79
CA THR A 955 -2.52 -26.84 18.05
C THR A 955 -3.51 -27.73 18.80
N THR A 956 -4.81 -27.51 18.64
CA THR A 956 -5.82 -28.36 19.30
C THR A 956 -5.98 -29.70 18.58
N TYR A 957 -6.44 -30.73 19.29
CA TYR A 957 -6.75 -32.03 18.69
C TYR A 957 -7.78 -31.90 17.57
N GLN A 958 -8.83 -31.11 17.82
CA GLN A 958 -9.91 -30.84 16.88
C GLN A 958 -9.39 -30.25 15.56
N THR A 959 -8.45 -29.29 15.62
CA THR A 959 -7.91 -28.68 14.40
C THR A 959 -7.19 -29.72 13.52
N LEU A 960 -6.51 -30.70 14.11
CA LEU A 960 -5.82 -31.75 13.35
C LEU A 960 -6.83 -32.75 12.74
N GLU A 961 -7.92 -33.05 13.45
CA GLU A 961 -9.02 -33.90 12.96
C GLU A 961 -9.79 -33.23 11.79
N GLU A 962 -10.07 -31.93 11.88
CA GLU A 962 -10.69 -31.14 10.81
C GLU A 962 -9.85 -31.14 9.53
N ILE A 963 -8.53 -31.08 9.66
CA ILE A 963 -7.62 -31.13 8.51
C ILE A 963 -7.66 -32.52 7.86
N TYR A 964 -7.56 -33.60 8.64
CA TYR A 964 -7.63 -34.97 8.11
C TYR A 964 -9.02 -35.32 7.54
N ALA A 965 -10.08 -34.65 7.99
CA ALA A 965 -11.43 -34.86 7.46
C ALA A 965 -11.54 -34.53 5.96
N ASN A 966 -10.74 -33.58 5.48
CA ASN A 966 -10.74 -33.13 4.09
C ASN A 966 -9.82 -33.95 3.17
N VAL A 967 -9.07 -34.91 3.72
CA VAL A 967 -8.17 -35.82 2.97
C VAL A 967 -8.88 -37.14 2.67
N ASP A 968 -8.64 -37.74 1.49
CA ASP A 968 -9.15 -39.06 1.12
C ASP A 968 -8.79 -40.10 2.21
N PRO A 969 -9.76 -40.86 2.76
CA PRO A 969 -9.50 -41.92 3.72
C PRO A 969 -8.34 -42.87 3.38
N GLN A 970 -8.08 -43.15 2.10
CA GLN A 970 -6.97 -44.02 1.69
C GLN A 970 -5.60 -43.36 1.79
N SER A 971 -5.55 -42.03 1.80
CA SER A 971 -4.32 -41.22 1.85
C SER A 971 -4.02 -40.68 3.24
N ARG A 972 -4.87 -40.96 4.25
CA ARG A 972 -4.66 -40.53 5.64
C ARG A 972 -3.59 -41.38 6.31
N LEU A 973 -2.35 -40.90 6.29
CA LEU A 973 -1.19 -41.57 6.86
C LEU A 973 -0.53 -40.71 7.94
N ILE A 974 0.06 -41.36 8.92
CA ILE A 974 0.97 -40.79 9.91
C ILE A 974 2.35 -41.41 9.70
N MET A 975 3.41 -40.63 9.75
CA MET A 975 4.78 -41.09 9.57
C MET A 975 5.54 -41.15 10.89
N VAL A 976 6.27 -42.24 11.11
CA VAL A 976 7.13 -42.44 12.28
C VAL A 976 8.48 -43.00 11.80
N LEU A 977 9.59 -42.64 12.47
CA LEU A 977 10.89 -43.27 12.24
C LEU A 977 11.15 -44.38 13.26
N ASP A 978 11.61 -45.53 12.77
CA ASP A 978 12.14 -46.62 13.59
C ASP A 978 13.67 -46.69 13.41
N ARG A 979 14.41 -46.79 14.51
CA ARG A 979 15.83 -47.12 14.48
C ARG A 979 16.01 -48.59 14.13
N VAL A 980 16.86 -48.85 13.15
CA VAL A 980 17.27 -50.19 12.72
C VAL A 980 18.52 -50.59 13.52
N THR A 981 18.71 -51.87 13.82
CA THR A 981 19.85 -52.34 14.60
C THR A 981 21.17 -52.03 13.91
N ASP A 982 22.22 -51.71 14.69
CA ASP A 982 23.50 -51.25 14.16
C ASP A 982 24.20 -52.28 13.24
N ASP A 983 23.90 -53.58 13.38
CA ASP A 983 24.39 -54.65 12.50
C ASP A 983 23.81 -54.58 11.06
N GLU A 984 22.72 -53.85 10.85
CA GLU A 984 22.06 -53.67 9.54
C GLU A 984 22.38 -52.30 8.89
N ALA A 985 22.94 -51.35 9.64
CA ALA A 985 23.24 -49.99 9.20
C ALA A 985 24.69 -49.88 8.67
N SER A 986 24.86 -49.71 7.36
CA SER A 986 26.18 -49.84 6.70
C SER A 986 27.07 -48.58 6.72
N LEU A 987 26.54 -47.39 7.02
CA LEU A 987 27.24 -46.12 6.79
C LEU A 987 27.72 -45.35 8.02
N ARG A 988 27.33 -45.75 9.24
CA ARG A 988 27.67 -44.99 10.46
C ARG A 988 29.18 -44.89 10.73
N ALA A 989 29.98 -45.87 10.33
CA ALA A 989 31.43 -45.88 10.56
C ALA A 989 32.27 -45.37 9.37
N SER A 990 31.66 -45.17 8.19
CA SER A 990 32.39 -44.92 6.92
C SER A 990 31.79 -43.82 6.04
N ALA A 991 30.87 -42.99 6.56
CA ALA A 991 30.21 -41.93 5.79
C ALA A 991 31.21 -40.98 5.08
N ASP A 992 32.32 -40.64 5.73
CA ASP A 992 33.41 -39.83 5.16
C ASP A 992 34.11 -40.50 3.97
N GLU A 993 34.35 -41.80 4.07
CA GLU A 993 35.01 -42.61 3.04
C GLU A 993 34.08 -42.83 1.84
N GLU A 994 32.81 -43.09 2.12
CA GLU A 994 31.78 -43.23 1.10
C GLU A 994 31.57 -41.92 0.35
N LEU A 995 31.53 -40.77 1.06
CA LEU A 995 31.44 -39.46 0.41
C LEU A 995 32.64 -39.23 -0.52
N LEU A 996 33.87 -39.54 -0.09
CA LEU A 996 35.05 -39.48 -0.97
C LEU A 996 34.88 -40.34 -2.21
N ARG A 997 34.43 -41.59 -2.03
CA ARG A 997 34.21 -42.53 -3.12
C ARG A 997 33.26 -41.95 -4.15
N LEU A 998 32.16 -41.33 -3.71
CA LEU A 998 31.19 -40.70 -4.61
C LEU A 998 31.73 -39.43 -5.28
N LEU A 999 32.43 -38.55 -4.55
CA LEU A 999 33.06 -37.38 -5.15
C LEU A 999 34.09 -37.79 -6.21
N LYS A 1000 34.87 -38.86 -5.95
CA LYS A 1000 35.82 -39.40 -6.92
C LYS A 1000 35.12 -39.99 -8.13
N ALA A 1001 33.93 -40.59 -7.95
CA ALA A 1001 33.11 -41.06 -9.06
C ALA A 1001 32.58 -39.89 -9.92
N VAL A 1002 32.16 -38.77 -9.30
CA VAL A 1002 31.76 -37.55 -10.02
C VAL A 1002 32.92 -36.96 -10.82
N GLU A 1003 34.11 -36.86 -10.21
CA GLU A 1003 35.32 -36.36 -10.87
C GLU A 1003 35.76 -37.28 -12.03
N THR A 1004 35.92 -38.57 -11.77
CA THR A 1004 36.46 -39.55 -12.74
C THR A 1004 35.55 -39.69 -13.96
N LYS A 1005 34.23 -39.62 -13.77
CA LYS A 1005 33.24 -39.66 -14.86
C LYS A 1005 32.98 -38.30 -15.50
N GLN A 1006 33.64 -37.22 -15.04
CA GLN A 1006 33.45 -35.84 -15.51
C GLN A 1006 31.97 -35.43 -15.58
N GLN A 1007 31.21 -35.74 -14.52
CA GLN A 1007 29.79 -35.48 -14.53
C GLN A 1007 29.48 -33.98 -14.46
N VAL A 1008 28.48 -33.54 -15.21
CA VAL A 1008 28.02 -32.14 -15.25
C VAL A 1008 26.73 -31.89 -14.48
N GLY A 1009 26.13 -32.94 -13.93
CA GLY A 1009 24.83 -32.91 -13.25
C GLY A 1009 23.71 -33.52 -14.09
N ARG A 1010 22.71 -34.09 -13.41
CA ARG A 1010 21.57 -34.78 -14.04
C ARG A 1010 20.72 -33.81 -14.86
N GLU A 1011 20.58 -32.56 -14.42
CA GLU A 1011 19.75 -31.56 -15.06
C GLU A 1011 20.28 -31.18 -16.45
N LEU A 1012 21.61 -31.07 -16.62
CA LEU A 1012 22.20 -30.87 -17.93
C LEU A 1012 22.14 -32.13 -18.81
N THR A 1013 22.24 -33.31 -18.22
CA THR A 1013 22.08 -34.58 -18.96
C THR A 1013 20.64 -34.74 -19.46
N LEU A 1014 19.67 -34.39 -18.63
CA LEU A 1014 18.25 -34.36 -19.00
C LEU A 1014 18.01 -33.31 -20.09
N LEU A 1015 18.50 -32.08 -19.93
CA LEU A 1015 18.38 -31.03 -20.96
C LEU A 1015 18.97 -31.45 -22.31
N LEU A 1016 20.17 -32.05 -22.32
CA LEU A 1016 20.76 -32.60 -23.54
C LEU A 1016 19.84 -33.65 -24.17
N SER A 1017 19.35 -34.61 -23.38
CA SER A 1017 18.46 -35.67 -23.89
C SER A 1017 17.13 -35.12 -24.44
N LEU A 1018 16.57 -34.08 -23.81
CA LEU A 1018 15.35 -33.43 -24.25
C LEU A 1018 15.57 -32.75 -25.60
N THR A 1019 16.72 -32.09 -25.80
CA THR A 1019 17.04 -31.48 -27.12
C THR A 1019 17.14 -32.50 -28.26
N GLU A 1020 17.25 -33.80 -27.96
CA GLU A 1020 17.22 -34.90 -28.93
C GLU A 1020 15.83 -35.55 -29.09
N GLN A 1021 14.87 -35.23 -28.22
CA GLN A 1021 13.54 -35.82 -28.17
C GLN A 1021 12.43 -34.76 -28.32
N PRO A 1022 12.19 -34.26 -29.55
CA PRO A 1022 11.21 -33.19 -29.78
C PRO A 1022 9.79 -33.54 -29.34
N ASP A 1023 9.42 -34.83 -29.36
CA ASP A 1023 8.08 -35.30 -28.96
C ASP A 1023 7.82 -35.14 -27.46
N THR A 1024 8.87 -35.25 -26.63
CA THR A 1024 8.76 -35.17 -25.17
C THR A 1024 9.25 -33.82 -24.61
N TYR A 1025 9.86 -32.97 -25.44
CA TYR A 1025 10.51 -31.73 -25.03
C TYR A 1025 9.61 -30.77 -24.25
N PHE A 1026 8.33 -30.66 -24.63
CA PHE A 1026 7.39 -29.69 -24.07
C PHE A 1026 6.50 -30.26 -22.95
N HIS A 1027 6.82 -31.44 -22.39
CA HIS A 1027 6.08 -31.95 -21.24
C HIS A 1027 6.43 -31.17 -19.96
N GLU A 1028 5.41 -30.66 -19.28
CA GLU A 1028 5.53 -29.94 -17.99
C GLU A 1028 6.29 -30.75 -16.93
N ALA A 1029 6.14 -32.08 -16.92
CA ALA A 1029 6.82 -32.98 -15.99
C ALA A 1029 8.35 -32.85 -16.05
N ASN A 1030 8.92 -32.50 -17.20
CA ASN A 1030 10.37 -32.35 -17.36
C ASN A 1030 10.90 -31.15 -16.58
N LEU A 1031 10.14 -30.05 -16.52
CA LEU A 1031 10.56 -28.84 -15.81
C LEU A 1031 10.63 -29.09 -14.30
N ASN A 1032 9.65 -29.84 -13.77
CA ASN A 1032 9.64 -30.26 -12.38
C ASN A 1032 10.86 -31.15 -12.07
N GLU A 1033 11.19 -32.08 -12.95
CA GLU A 1033 12.36 -32.95 -12.79
C GLU A 1033 13.68 -32.16 -12.83
N LEU A 1034 13.80 -31.16 -13.72
CA LEU A 1034 14.97 -30.30 -13.82
C LEU A 1034 15.19 -29.45 -12.55
N TYR A 1035 14.13 -28.89 -11.98
CA TYR A 1035 14.24 -28.12 -10.74
C TYR A 1035 14.62 -28.99 -9.53
N VAL A 1036 14.13 -30.23 -9.46
CA VAL A 1036 14.52 -31.18 -8.40
C VAL A 1036 16.01 -31.53 -8.50
N GLN A 1037 16.49 -31.77 -9.72
CA GLN A 1037 17.90 -32.09 -9.97
C GLN A 1037 18.81 -30.88 -9.67
N LEU A 1038 18.42 -29.67 -10.07
CA LEU A 1038 19.12 -28.42 -9.74
C LEU A 1038 19.17 -28.17 -8.23
N GLY A 1039 18.03 -28.29 -7.53
CA GLY A 1039 17.96 -28.12 -6.08
C GLY A 1039 18.78 -29.17 -5.31
N GLY A 1040 18.87 -30.40 -5.83
CA GLY A 1040 19.80 -31.41 -5.31
C GLY A 1040 21.26 -30.98 -5.45
N LYS A 1041 21.60 -30.37 -6.59
CA LYS A 1041 22.95 -29.84 -6.83
C LYS A 1041 23.29 -28.68 -5.87
N GLU A 1042 22.36 -27.75 -5.64
CA GLU A 1042 22.52 -26.65 -4.68
C GLU A 1042 22.72 -27.17 -3.26
N LEU A 1043 21.83 -28.06 -2.80
CA LEU A 1043 21.86 -28.63 -1.45
C LEU A 1043 23.20 -29.28 -1.12
N TRP A 1044 23.77 -30.05 -2.05
CA TRP A 1044 25.04 -30.72 -1.79
C TRP A 1044 26.20 -29.72 -1.72
N MET A 1045 26.27 -28.74 -2.64
CA MET A 1045 27.39 -27.78 -2.70
C MET A 1045 27.42 -26.88 -1.46
N GLU A 1046 26.26 -26.37 -1.06
CA GLU A 1046 26.13 -25.57 0.15
C GLU A 1046 26.50 -26.39 1.39
N THR A 1047 25.95 -27.61 1.53
CA THR A 1047 26.23 -28.45 2.70
C THR A 1047 27.71 -28.83 2.78
N LEU A 1048 28.36 -29.06 1.63
CA LEU A 1048 29.79 -29.37 1.57
C LEU A 1048 30.61 -28.18 2.07
N LEU A 1049 30.34 -26.98 1.57
CA LEU A 1049 31.09 -25.76 1.91
C LEU A 1049 30.84 -25.27 3.33
N ASP A 1050 29.63 -25.46 3.85
CA ASP A 1050 29.27 -24.99 5.19
C ASP A 1050 29.72 -25.92 6.30
N TRP A 1051 29.73 -27.23 6.04
CA TRP A 1051 29.90 -28.24 7.08
C TRP A 1051 31.11 -29.13 6.88
N TYR A 1052 31.39 -29.52 5.63
CA TYR A 1052 32.43 -30.49 5.34
C TYR A 1052 33.81 -29.87 5.18
N ILE A 1053 33.87 -28.73 4.51
CA ILE A 1053 35.07 -27.91 4.33
C ILE A 1053 34.76 -26.45 4.73
N PRO A 1054 34.39 -26.19 5.99
CA PRO A 1054 33.92 -24.88 6.45
C PRO A 1054 34.97 -23.76 6.26
N GLN A 1055 36.26 -24.12 6.28
CA GLN A 1055 37.38 -23.20 6.01
C GLN A 1055 37.81 -23.18 4.54
N ALA A 1056 36.94 -23.55 3.60
CA ALA A 1056 37.24 -23.47 2.18
C ALA A 1056 37.65 -22.04 1.80
N ASP A 1057 38.80 -21.92 1.13
CA ASP A 1057 39.29 -20.66 0.58
C ASP A 1057 38.26 -20.06 -0.39
N GLN A 1058 38.30 -18.73 -0.51
CA GLN A 1058 37.38 -17.95 -1.33
C GLN A 1058 37.26 -18.49 -2.78
N SER A 1059 38.37 -18.98 -3.35
CA SER A 1059 38.40 -19.55 -4.70
C SER A 1059 37.50 -20.78 -4.88
N VAL A 1060 37.35 -21.62 -3.84
CA VAL A 1060 36.51 -22.82 -3.89
C VAL A 1060 35.03 -22.46 -3.80
N ARG A 1061 34.70 -21.42 -3.02
CA ARG A 1061 33.34 -20.89 -2.93
C ARG A 1061 32.92 -20.23 -4.25
N GLU A 1062 33.81 -19.46 -4.86
CA GLU A 1062 33.58 -18.84 -6.18
C GLU A 1062 33.35 -19.90 -7.28
N LEU A 1063 34.14 -20.99 -7.28
CA LEU A 1063 33.93 -22.10 -8.22
C LEU A 1063 32.57 -22.78 -8.03
N ALA A 1064 32.12 -22.98 -6.78
CA ALA A 1064 30.80 -23.54 -6.52
C ALA A 1064 29.67 -22.62 -7.00
N GLU A 1065 29.77 -21.32 -6.69
CA GLU A 1065 28.82 -20.30 -7.18
C GLU A 1065 28.73 -20.29 -8.70
N GLU A 1066 29.88 -20.36 -9.40
CA GLU A 1066 29.90 -20.39 -10.86
C GLU A 1066 29.26 -21.66 -11.45
N ILE A 1067 29.45 -22.82 -10.81
CA ILE A 1067 28.79 -24.07 -11.20
C ILE A 1067 27.27 -23.97 -11.05
N LEU A 1068 26.79 -23.44 -9.92
CA LEU A 1068 25.36 -23.26 -9.66
C LEU A 1068 24.74 -22.25 -10.64
N GLN A 1069 25.41 -21.12 -10.86
CA GLN A 1069 24.94 -20.10 -11.80
C GLN A 1069 24.86 -20.65 -13.24
N THR A 1070 25.87 -21.41 -13.67
CA THR A 1070 25.87 -22.01 -15.01
C THR A 1070 24.73 -23.04 -15.17
N SER A 1071 24.46 -23.84 -14.14
CA SER A 1071 23.38 -24.83 -14.14
C SER A 1071 21.99 -24.17 -14.12
N ASN A 1072 21.80 -23.16 -13.26
CA ASN A 1072 20.56 -22.39 -13.15
C ASN A 1072 20.23 -21.66 -14.46
N ASN A 1073 21.23 -21.05 -15.11
CA ASN A 1073 21.04 -20.40 -16.40
C ASN A 1073 20.58 -21.37 -17.49
N ALA A 1074 21.10 -22.60 -17.52
CA ALA A 1074 20.66 -23.62 -18.49
C ALA A 1074 19.21 -24.06 -18.26
N VAL A 1075 18.81 -24.28 -16.99
CA VAL A 1075 17.44 -24.64 -16.62
C VAL A 1075 16.46 -23.50 -16.90
N ASN A 1076 16.81 -22.25 -16.57
CA ASN A 1076 15.97 -21.08 -16.86
C ASN A 1076 15.77 -20.88 -18.36
N ARG A 1077 16.82 -21.08 -19.17
CA ARG A 1077 16.70 -21.05 -20.63
C ARG A 1077 15.73 -22.11 -21.13
N TYR A 1078 15.69 -23.29 -20.53
CA TYR A 1078 14.72 -24.33 -20.87
C TYR A 1078 13.30 -23.95 -20.44
N ALA A 1079 13.10 -23.42 -19.23
CA ALA A 1079 11.80 -22.92 -18.79
C ALA A 1079 11.25 -21.85 -19.76
N LEU A 1080 12.11 -20.93 -20.20
CA LEU A 1080 11.78 -19.93 -21.21
C LEU A 1080 11.50 -20.55 -22.59
N SER A 1081 12.17 -21.66 -22.93
CA SER A 1081 11.95 -22.41 -24.17
C SER A 1081 10.54 -23.01 -24.25
N LEU A 1082 9.98 -23.45 -23.10
CA LEU A 1082 8.60 -23.95 -23.00
C LEU A 1082 7.59 -22.83 -23.26
N TYR A 1083 7.81 -21.65 -22.64
CA TYR A 1083 6.96 -20.48 -22.84
C TYR A 1083 6.99 -19.96 -24.29
N LYS A 1084 8.18 -19.96 -24.90
CA LYS A 1084 8.39 -19.51 -26.28
C LYS A 1084 8.00 -20.56 -27.33
N GLU A 1085 7.57 -21.77 -26.91
CA GLU A 1085 7.32 -22.94 -27.78
C GLU A 1085 8.47 -23.21 -28.78
N LYS A 1086 9.71 -22.94 -28.35
CA LYS A 1086 10.88 -23.00 -29.21
C LYS A 1086 11.97 -23.79 -28.50
N MET A 1087 12.36 -24.93 -29.08
CA MET A 1087 13.43 -25.76 -28.52
C MET A 1087 14.75 -24.98 -28.42
N LEU A 1088 15.46 -25.19 -27.32
CA LEU A 1088 16.86 -24.79 -27.18
C LEU A 1088 17.71 -25.42 -28.27
N LYS A 1089 18.68 -24.66 -28.78
CA LYS A 1089 19.69 -25.24 -29.65
C LYS A 1089 20.58 -26.15 -28.82
N ARG A 1090 20.82 -27.36 -29.33
CA ARG A 1090 21.73 -28.34 -28.73
C ARG A 1090 23.12 -27.73 -28.44
N SER A 1091 23.62 -26.89 -29.34
CA SER A 1091 24.90 -26.17 -29.19
C SER A 1091 24.98 -25.33 -27.91
N ASP A 1092 23.87 -24.74 -27.48
CA ASP A 1092 23.83 -23.85 -26.33
C ASP A 1092 23.88 -24.65 -25.02
N VAL A 1093 23.29 -25.85 -25.03
CA VAL A 1093 23.36 -26.80 -23.91
C VAL A 1093 24.74 -27.47 -23.87
N GLU A 1094 25.32 -27.83 -25.02
CA GLU A 1094 26.68 -28.37 -25.13
C GLU A 1094 27.74 -27.39 -24.62
N ALA A 1095 27.59 -26.09 -24.91
CA ALA A 1095 28.48 -25.06 -24.37
C ALA A 1095 28.42 -24.97 -22.84
N ALA A 1096 27.23 -25.07 -22.25
CA ALA A 1096 27.07 -25.10 -20.79
C ALA A 1096 27.69 -26.38 -20.17
N VAL A 1097 27.52 -27.52 -20.84
CA VAL A 1097 28.10 -28.81 -20.44
C VAL A 1097 29.62 -28.75 -20.43
N ASP A 1098 30.25 -28.24 -21.48
CA ASP A 1098 31.71 -28.17 -21.55
C ASP A 1098 32.30 -27.19 -20.52
N LYS A 1099 31.61 -26.07 -20.28
CA LYS A 1099 31.97 -25.16 -19.18
C LYS A 1099 31.91 -25.86 -17.82
N LEU A 1100 30.82 -26.60 -17.55
CA LEU A 1100 30.63 -27.29 -16.27
C LEU A 1100 31.60 -28.45 -16.04
N LYS A 1101 32.04 -29.17 -17.08
CA LYS A 1101 33.08 -30.20 -16.95
C LYS A 1101 34.38 -29.60 -16.38
N SER A 1102 34.79 -28.45 -16.93
CA SER A 1102 35.99 -27.76 -16.48
C SER A 1102 35.85 -27.28 -15.04
N LEU A 1103 34.76 -26.58 -14.73
CA LEU A 1103 34.51 -26.02 -13.39
C LEU A 1103 34.39 -27.10 -12.32
N THR A 1104 33.63 -28.17 -12.59
CA THR A 1104 33.42 -29.27 -11.62
C THR A 1104 34.73 -30.00 -11.33
N SER A 1105 35.58 -30.20 -12.35
CA SER A 1105 36.91 -30.80 -12.17
C SER A 1105 37.82 -29.92 -11.30
N GLN A 1106 37.89 -28.61 -11.58
CA GLN A 1106 38.68 -27.67 -10.79
C GLN A 1106 38.19 -27.58 -9.35
N PHE A 1107 36.87 -27.55 -9.16
CA PHE A 1107 36.25 -27.52 -7.85
C PHE A 1107 36.62 -28.77 -7.04
N LEU A 1108 36.41 -29.98 -7.59
CA LEU A 1108 36.70 -31.22 -6.88
C LEU A 1108 38.19 -31.41 -6.57
N GLN A 1109 39.09 -30.99 -7.46
CA GLN A 1109 40.53 -31.00 -7.20
C GLN A 1109 40.91 -30.14 -6.00
N GLN A 1110 40.33 -28.94 -5.88
CA GLN A 1110 40.57 -28.07 -4.73
C GLN A 1110 39.93 -28.63 -3.45
N VAL A 1111 38.73 -29.23 -3.54
CA VAL A 1111 38.08 -29.91 -2.42
C VAL A 1111 38.94 -31.07 -1.90
N PHE A 1112 39.48 -31.92 -2.79
CA PHE A 1112 40.38 -33.00 -2.38
C PHE A 1112 41.67 -32.48 -1.74
N ALA A 1113 42.29 -31.44 -2.33
CA ALA A 1113 43.52 -30.84 -1.78
C ALA A 1113 43.31 -30.19 -0.41
N LEU A 1114 42.18 -29.52 -0.18
CA LEU A 1114 41.84 -28.94 1.12
C LEU A 1114 41.64 -30.02 2.18
N ARG A 1115 41.04 -31.15 1.79
CA ARG A 1115 40.80 -32.26 2.71
C ARG A 1115 42.07 -33.02 3.07
N GLU A 1116 42.98 -33.24 2.12
CA GLU A 1116 44.30 -33.84 2.41
C GLU A 1116 45.08 -32.98 3.42
N ARG A 1117 45.00 -31.65 3.31
CA ARG A 1117 45.62 -30.72 4.29
C ARG A 1117 44.96 -30.81 5.67
N ASP A 1118 43.64 -30.94 5.75
CA ASP A 1118 42.92 -31.04 7.02
C ASP A 1118 43.15 -32.40 7.72
N SER A 1119 43.42 -33.47 6.96
CA SER A 1119 43.85 -34.77 7.50
C SER A 1119 45.30 -34.80 7.98
N ASP A 1120 46.17 -33.91 7.51
CA ASP A 1120 47.55 -33.75 8.02
C ASP A 1120 47.61 -32.83 9.27
N ILE A 1121 46.53 -32.08 9.53
CA ILE A 1121 46.41 -31.13 10.66
C ILE A 1121 45.68 -31.76 11.87
N ARG A 1122 44.89 -32.83 11.66
CA ARG A 1122 44.30 -33.67 12.71
C ARG A 1122 45.19 -34.85 13.04
#